data_AF-A0A8S3R4T7-F1
#
_entry.id   AF-A0A8S3R4T7-F1
#
_cell.length_a   1.000
_cell.length_b   1.000
_cell.length_c   1.000
_cell.angle_alpha   90.00
_cell.angle_beta   90.00
_cell.angle_gamma   90.00
#
_symmetry.space_group_name_H-M   'P 1'
#
loop_
_entity.id
_entity.type
_entity.pdbx_description
1 polymer ?
#
loop_
_entity_poly.entity_id
_entity_poly.type
_entity_poly.pdbx_seq_one_letter_code
_entity_poly.pdbx_strand_id
1 'polypeptide(L)'
;MLSLVTWNVRGIMSSSVCLSELFKYTNCDIAVLSEHKLFNHSLQFLNTLDNNYHSLGIADTSVNIETSKCGKGGVAIMYKKTLKFNIKPINCPVSERILGIEIQCNENYSIFVFSVYLPADSNIQNYKYEMNIVEDYVSNFSKFGPVIVAGDFNTSCRVTDLGRTNVNKSIVFSDFMLRNNIIPVNASTLRDASSFTYIPTRTLLDYFLVSEELAGDVISCENIPEGTLSLTSDHLPVFLKLSIPYVCNSTNSCNNVWPSWRKASESSLGAYNELTNKIADQLLDLPLCNLSDLDTLACKLTDKLKDCANETIPSGSFNPKTKPYWSDEVKQAHTAERLARRKWINQGRPRGANFPSYVEYKSAKNEFRNRQRFAYNAYMDNTYREIDEAAECDVRLFWRLISRQKNRKTNQISEILHHNRKCKSPEDISNAFADFYADVYTPTENSKFDNDFKVHVTEFVDRTLESCATNNGLLPGGEITLYEIETVVRNLKLRKAPGYDKLQNEHVRYSGKKLHTVILRIFNAVIRFGRIPLCWKHGLLIPLFKGYRTELDLVFNLGDKSVNISTETKHLGILRTVDLSPSTDIQHSCRKGRNAYFAIAGTGSCLLNPLTVCGLYNKIVIPAVLYGCELWNGIKPKDLRCLETFQHFIVKHIQGFPKRTRSDMCESMTNLERLPILVEKRKLMFLYKLCEMKAQSLTKQIFIYRLFQYFGDTSRKQHGFIPDVTNILSKYSLLNFLNSYMFTGCFPTKLQWKNIVNGAINQHEKHRKEERMRSDNDFTRFLRLSENNGYDFIWQYAKYTGRLRTAKHVAKLWSTPPD
;
A
#
# COMPACT_ATOMS: atom_id res chain seq x y z
N MET A 1 -15.27 30.68 8.81
CA MET A 1 -15.38 31.19 7.42
C MET A 1 -14.75 30.17 6.50
N LEU A 2 -15.57 29.54 5.67
CA LEU A 2 -15.15 28.53 4.71
C LEU A 2 -14.71 29.20 3.41
N SER A 3 -13.58 28.78 2.85
CA SER A 3 -13.02 29.35 1.63
C SER A 3 -12.76 28.29 0.57
N LEU A 4 -13.17 28.58 -0.67
CA LEU A 4 -13.08 27.66 -1.80
C LEU A 4 -12.39 28.33 -2.99
N VAL A 5 -11.63 27.55 -3.75
CA VAL A 5 -11.07 27.93 -5.06
C VAL A 5 -11.56 26.94 -6.10
N THR A 6 -11.89 27.40 -7.31
CA THR A 6 -12.00 26.54 -8.48
C THR A 6 -11.03 26.97 -9.58
N TRP A 7 -10.39 26.01 -10.25
CA TRP A 7 -9.45 26.30 -11.33
C TRP A 7 -9.31 25.13 -12.32
N ASN A 8 -9.59 25.37 -13.62
CA ASN A 8 -9.13 24.50 -14.69
C ASN A 8 -7.60 24.68 -14.88
N VAL A 9 -6.82 23.66 -14.51
CA VAL A 9 -5.35 23.73 -14.49
C VAL A 9 -4.70 23.39 -15.83
N ARG A 10 -5.47 22.91 -16.82
CA ARG A 10 -5.03 22.46 -18.14
C ARG A 10 -3.86 21.48 -18.14
N GLY A 11 -3.67 20.74 -17.06
CA GLY A 11 -2.59 19.79 -16.84
C GLY A 11 -1.81 20.12 -15.57
N ILE A 12 -1.98 19.28 -14.56
CA ILE A 12 -1.43 19.53 -13.22
C ILE A 12 0.10 19.52 -13.16
N MET A 13 0.75 18.75 -14.03
CA MET A 13 2.21 18.62 -14.03
C MET A 13 2.92 19.93 -14.39
N SER A 14 2.31 20.73 -15.27
CA SER A 14 2.80 22.09 -15.58
C SER A 14 2.37 23.11 -14.54
N SER A 15 1.22 22.89 -13.89
CA SER A 15 0.59 23.88 -13.01
C SER A 15 0.92 23.68 -11.53
N SER A 16 1.78 22.72 -11.18
CA SER A 16 2.07 22.34 -9.79
C SER A 16 2.66 23.47 -8.95
N VAL A 17 3.59 24.25 -9.51
CA VAL A 17 4.23 25.37 -8.81
C VAL A 17 3.21 26.50 -8.61
N CYS A 18 2.47 26.83 -9.67
CA CYS A 18 1.45 27.86 -9.66
C CYS A 18 0.34 27.55 -8.65
N LEU A 19 -0.06 26.28 -8.56
CA LEU A 19 -1.06 25.82 -7.60
C LEU A 19 -0.56 25.90 -6.16
N SER A 20 0.73 25.63 -5.91
CA SER A 20 1.31 25.83 -4.57
C SER A 20 1.39 27.32 -4.20
N GLU A 21 1.71 28.21 -5.15
CA GLU A 21 1.64 29.66 -4.94
C GLU A 21 0.19 30.12 -4.69
N LEU A 22 -0.77 29.57 -5.43
CA LEU A 22 -2.20 29.84 -5.26
C LEU A 22 -2.70 29.44 -3.87
N PHE A 23 -2.30 28.28 -3.36
CA PHE A 23 -2.67 27.85 -2.00
C PHE A 23 -2.06 28.73 -0.92
N LYS A 24 -0.85 29.26 -1.13
CA LYS A 24 -0.24 30.23 -0.19
C LYS A 24 -0.95 31.57 -0.22
N TYR A 25 -1.30 32.03 -1.43
CA TYR A 25 -1.95 33.33 -1.63
C TYR A 25 -3.38 33.33 -1.07
N THR A 26 -4.17 32.32 -1.42
CA THR A 26 -5.59 32.23 -1.01
C THR A 26 -5.77 31.67 0.40
N ASN A 27 -4.85 30.81 0.84
CA ASN A 27 -5.04 29.96 2.01
C ASN A 27 -6.42 29.28 2.03
N CYS A 28 -6.92 28.86 0.86
CA CYS A 28 -8.26 28.30 0.72
C CYS A 28 -8.41 26.98 1.50
N ASP A 29 -9.62 26.68 1.97
CA ASP A 29 -9.87 25.43 2.68
C ASP A 29 -10.07 24.26 1.73
N ILE A 30 -10.68 24.54 0.58
CA ILE A 30 -11.00 23.57 -0.47
C ILE A 30 -10.62 24.14 -1.83
N ALA A 31 -10.01 23.32 -2.67
CA ALA A 31 -9.68 23.65 -4.05
C ALA A 31 -10.25 22.59 -5.00
N VAL A 32 -11.08 23.04 -5.91
CA VAL A 32 -11.72 22.27 -6.97
C VAL A 32 -10.89 22.44 -8.25
N LEU A 33 -10.39 21.35 -8.80
CA LEU A 33 -9.49 21.36 -9.95
C LEU A 33 -10.06 20.56 -11.11
N SER A 34 -10.00 21.14 -12.30
CA SER A 34 -10.44 20.52 -13.56
C SER A 34 -9.28 20.40 -14.55
N GLU A 35 -9.36 19.42 -15.46
CA GLU A 35 -8.29 19.04 -16.40
C GLU A 35 -6.92 18.77 -15.76
N HIS A 36 -6.87 17.99 -14.67
CA HIS A 36 -5.57 17.65 -14.10
C HIS A 36 -4.71 16.75 -15.03
N LYS A 37 -5.32 16.01 -15.98
CA LYS A 37 -4.64 15.20 -17.03
C LYS A 37 -3.68 14.13 -16.51
N LEU A 38 -3.87 13.68 -15.27
CA LEU A 38 -3.12 12.56 -14.71
C LEU A 38 -3.78 11.25 -15.13
N PHE A 39 -2.98 10.20 -15.25
CA PHE A 39 -3.51 8.84 -15.30
C PHE A 39 -3.94 8.36 -13.92
N ASN A 40 -4.80 7.35 -13.85
CA ASN A 40 -5.23 6.74 -12.59
C ASN A 40 -4.05 6.33 -11.68
N HIS A 41 -2.99 5.75 -12.24
CA HIS A 41 -1.79 5.37 -11.48
C HIS A 41 -0.94 6.57 -11.02
N SER A 42 -1.16 7.76 -11.57
CA SER A 42 -0.42 8.99 -11.24
C SER A 42 -1.20 9.94 -10.32
N LEU A 43 -2.44 9.63 -9.93
CA LEU A 43 -3.28 10.49 -9.07
C LEU A 43 -2.60 10.87 -7.74
N GLN A 44 -1.69 10.02 -7.23
CA GLN A 44 -0.88 10.31 -6.04
C GLN A 44 -0.05 11.60 -6.16
N PHE A 45 0.23 12.05 -7.39
CA PHE A 45 0.90 13.31 -7.62
C PHE A 45 0.16 14.50 -6.97
N LEU A 46 -1.17 14.48 -6.91
CA LEU A 46 -1.96 15.54 -6.28
C LEU A 46 -1.60 15.74 -4.80
N ASN A 47 -1.39 14.64 -4.06
CA ASN A 47 -0.97 14.66 -2.65
C ASN A 47 0.46 15.20 -2.44
N THR A 48 1.25 15.37 -3.52
CA THR A 48 2.63 15.91 -3.44
C THR A 48 2.70 17.41 -3.68
N LEU A 49 1.60 18.04 -4.09
CA LEU A 49 1.56 19.46 -4.45
C LEU A 49 1.69 20.37 -3.23
N ASP A 50 1.00 20.02 -2.14
CA ASP A 50 1.11 20.73 -0.87
C ASP A 50 0.86 19.79 0.33
N ASN A 51 1.69 19.91 1.36
CA ASN A 51 1.64 19.05 2.53
C ASN A 51 0.47 19.36 3.46
N ASN A 52 -0.17 20.51 3.32
CA ASN A 52 -1.29 20.90 4.14
C ASN A 52 -2.63 20.40 3.58
N TYR A 53 -2.63 19.76 2.42
CA TYR A 53 -3.84 19.31 1.75
C TYR A 53 -3.88 17.78 1.59
N HIS A 54 -5.10 17.25 1.59
CA HIS A 54 -5.45 15.94 1.05
C HIS A 54 -6.05 16.12 -0.33
N SER A 55 -5.95 15.11 -1.19
CA SER A 55 -6.56 15.14 -2.52
C SER A 55 -7.44 13.91 -2.78
N LEU A 56 -8.60 14.15 -3.37
CA LEU A 56 -9.45 13.18 -4.05
C LEU A 56 -9.39 13.50 -5.55
N GLY A 57 -9.35 12.49 -6.40
CA GLY A 57 -9.30 12.72 -7.85
C GLY A 57 -9.80 11.53 -8.64
N ILE A 58 -10.36 11.82 -9.82
CA ILE A 58 -10.84 10.85 -10.79
C ILE A 58 -10.15 11.17 -12.11
N ALA A 59 -9.41 10.20 -12.66
CA ALA A 59 -8.77 10.34 -13.97
C ALA A 59 -9.63 9.71 -15.07
N ASP A 60 -9.48 10.24 -16.28
CA ASP A 60 -10.09 9.71 -17.50
C ASP A 60 -9.56 8.29 -17.80
N THR A 61 -10.46 7.30 -17.85
CA THR A 61 -10.11 5.89 -18.10
C THR A 61 -9.97 5.55 -19.58
N SER A 62 -10.43 6.43 -20.48
CA SER A 62 -10.36 6.20 -21.94
C SER A 62 -8.93 6.27 -22.48
N VAL A 63 -7.98 6.78 -21.69
CA VAL A 63 -6.57 6.94 -22.10
C VAL A 63 -5.74 5.74 -21.65
N ASN A 64 -5.59 4.78 -22.56
CA ASN A 64 -4.72 3.62 -22.37
C ASN A 64 -3.25 3.99 -22.69
N ILE A 65 -2.31 3.48 -21.87
CA ILE A 65 -0.85 3.74 -22.00
C ILE A 65 -0.31 3.34 -23.38
N GLU A 66 -1.01 2.43 -24.07
CA GLU A 66 -0.65 1.89 -25.40
C GLU A 66 -0.71 2.94 -26.52
N THR A 67 -1.50 4.01 -26.37
CA THR A 67 -1.42 5.16 -27.27
C THR A 67 -0.61 6.24 -26.56
N SER A 68 0.47 6.74 -27.17
CA SER A 68 1.36 7.79 -26.64
C SER A 68 0.68 9.16 -26.43
N LYS A 69 -0.58 9.19 -26.01
CA LYS A 69 -1.38 10.38 -25.73
C LYS A 69 -1.17 10.77 -24.27
N CYS A 70 -0.96 12.08 -24.04
CA CYS A 70 -1.07 12.64 -22.69
C CYS A 70 -2.47 12.39 -22.11
N GLY A 71 -2.58 12.30 -20.77
CA GLY A 71 -3.88 12.19 -20.11
C GLY A 71 -4.83 13.29 -20.58
N LYS A 72 -6.11 12.95 -20.71
CA LYS A 72 -7.19 13.88 -21.06
C LYS A 72 -8.09 14.07 -19.83
N GLY A 73 -8.75 15.21 -19.73
CA GLY A 73 -9.71 15.51 -18.65
C GLY A 73 -9.18 15.34 -17.23
N GLY A 74 -10.05 14.79 -16.37
CA GLY A 74 -9.82 14.52 -14.95
C GLY A 74 -10.24 15.66 -14.02
N VAL A 75 -10.87 15.31 -12.90
CA VAL A 75 -11.31 16.24 -11.84
C VAL A 75 -10.71 15.86 -10.49
N ALA A 76 -10.45 16.86 -9.66
CA ALA A 76 -9.94 16.66 -8.31
C ALA A 76 -10.54 17.67 -7.32
N ILE A 77 -10.65 17.24 -6.06
CA ILE A 77 -10.94 18.09 -4.91
C ILE A 77 -9.77 17.95 -3.94
N MET A 78 -9.12 19.06 -3.64
CA MET A 78 -8.11 19.17 -2.61
C MET A 78 -8.68 19.90 -1.41
N TYR A 79 -8.39 19.46 -0.19
CA TYR A 79 -8.89 20.11 1.04
C TYR A 79 -7.84 20.10 2.14
N LYS A 80 -7.84 21.12 3.01
CA LYS A 80 -6.90 21.21 4.12
C LYS A 80 -7.00 19.99 5.05
N LYS A 81 -5.86 19.51 5.54
CA LYS A 81 -5.79 18.37 6.47
C LYS A 81 -6.52 18.62 7.79
N THR A 82 -6.68 19.87 8.19
CA THR A 82 -7.48 20.27 9.37
C THR A 82 -8.96 19.92 9.22
N LEU A 83 -9.46 19.82 7.98
CA LEU A 83 -10.83 19.40 7.64
C LEU A 83 -11.00 17.89 7.49
N LYS A 84 -9.94 17.10 7.66
CA LYS A 84 -9.93 15.67 7.32
C LYS A 84 -11.04 14.87 8.01
N PHE A 85 -11.36 15.17 9.27
CA PHE A 85 -12.39 14.44 10.02
C PHE A 85 -13.81 14.95 9.74
N ASN A 86 -13.92 16.10 9.07
CA ASN A 86 -15.20 16.72 8.69
C ASN A 86 -15.60 16.34 7.26
N ILE A 87 -14.69 15.79 6.46
CA ILE A 87 -14.94 15.50 5.05
C ILE A 87 -15.22 14.02 4.83
N LYS A 88 -16.35 13.74 4.17
CA LYS A 88 -16.68 12.41 3.64
C LYS A 88 -16.73 12.44 2.11
N PRO A 89 -15.95 11.60 1.42
CA PRO A 89 -16.04 11.48 -0.04
C PRO A 89 -17.41 10.95 -0.47
N ILE A 90 -18.01 11.55 -1.50
CA ILE A 90 -19.22 11.06 -2.13
C ILE A 90 -18.81 10.21 -3.33
N ASN A 91 -19.33 8.99 -3.41
CA ASN A 91 -19.05 8.11 -4.52
C ASN A 91 -19.92 8.50 -5.73
N CYS A 92 -19.30 9.01 -6.79
CA CYS A 92 -19.97 9.39 -8.03
C CYS A 92 -19.57 8.44 -9.18
N PRO A 93 -19.96 7.15 -9.18
CA PRO A 93 -19.41 6.15 -10.09
C PRO A 93 -19.85 6.32 -11.56
N VAL A 94 -20.87 7.15 -11.80
CA VAL A 94 -21.54 7.28 -13.11
C VAL A 94 -20.77 8.18 -14.08
N SER A 95 -19.93 9.09 -13.58
CA SER A 95 -19.18 10.03 -14.43
C SER A 95 -17.75 10.23 -13.93
N GLU A 96 -16.82 10.28 -14.89
CA GLU A 96 -15.41 10.62 -14.63
C GLU A 96 -15.15 12.13 -14.58
N ARG A 97 -16.20 12.93 -14.76
CA ARG A 97 -16.16 14.39 -14.82
C ARG A 97 -16.74 15.05 -13.58
N ILE A 98 -17.21 14.25 -12.62
CA ILE A 98 -17.90 14.72 -11.41
C ILE A 98 -17.31 14.04 -10.19
N LEU A 99 -16.94 14.82 -9.18
CA LEU A 99 -16.44 14.31 -7.89
C LEU A 99 -17.10 15.09 -6.76
N GLY A 100 -17.62 14.41 -5.74
CA GLY A 100 -18.33 15.04 -4.62
C GLY A 100 -17.65 14.83 -3.27
N ILE A 101 -17.86 15.78 -2.36
CA ILE A 101 -17.58 15.65 -0.92
C ILE A 101 -18.74 16.20 -0.09
N GLU A 102 -18.99 15.59 1.07
CA GLU A 102 -19.78 16.16 2.16
C GLU A 102 -18.81 16.81 3.15
N ILE A 103 -19.09 18.04 3.55
CA ILE A 103 -18.37 18.78 4.60
C ILE A 103 -19.32 18.91 5.78
N GLN A 104 -19.01 18.20 6.87
CA GLN A 104 -19.72 18.32 8.13
C GLN A 104 -19.24 19.57 8.87
N CYS A 105 -20.06 20.62 8.90
CA CYS A 105 -19.73 21.89 9.55
C CYS A 105 -19.94 21.80 11.08
N ASN A 106 -21.03 21.17 11.51
CA ASN A 106 -21.34 20.84 12.90
C ASN A 106 -22.16 19.53 12.99
N GLU A 107 -22.68 19.16 14.15
CA GLU A 107 -23.39 17.87 14.33
C GLU A 107 -24.63 17.72 13.43
N ASN A 108 -25.32 18.82 13.11
CA ASN A 108 -26.62 18.82 12.41
C ASN A 108 -26.60 19.55 11.06
N TYR A 109 -25.43 20.01 10.59
CA TYR A 109 -25.32 20.80 9.37
C TYR A 109 -24.14 20.35 8.51
N SER A 110 -24.45 19.97 7.27
CA SER A 110 -23.50 19.53 6.25
C SER A 110 -23.70 20.31 4.96
N ILE A 111 -22.59 20.55 4.25
CA ILE A 111 -22.57 21.17 2.92
C ILE A 111 -22.01 20.18 1.91
N PHE A 112 -22.62 20.10 0.74
CA PHE A 112 -22.21 19.20 -0.33
C PHE A 112 -21.49 19.98 -1.43
N VAL A 113 -20.26 19.58 -1.77
CA VAL A 113 -19.47 20.24 -2.81
C VAL A 113 -19.16 19.27 -3.95
N PHE A 114 -19.54 19.65 -5.16
CA PHE A 114 -19.31 18.89 -6.39
C PHE A 114 -18.33 19.63 -7.30
N SER A 115 -17.25 18.96 -7.66
CA SER A 115 -16.29 19.35 -8.70
C SER A 115 -16.75 18.85 -10.05
N VAL A 116 -16.80 19.73 -11.06
CA VAL A 116 -17.25 19.39 -12.42
C VAL A 116 -16.28 19.82 -13.52
N TYR A 117 -16.23 19.03 -14.59
CA TYR A 117 -15.56 19.38 -15.84
C TYR A 117 -16.42 18.93 -17.04
N LEU A 118 -17.32 19.79 -17.49
CA LEU A 118 -18.31 19.44 -18.52
C LEU A 118 -17.69 19.40 -19.93
N PRO A 119 -18.28 18.66 -20.89
CA PRO A 119 -17.71 18.51 -22.23
C PRO A 119 -17.59 19.84 -23.01
N ALA A 120 -16.40 20.12 -23.53
CA ALA A 120 -16.14 21.27 -24.41
C ALA A 120 -16.61 21.06 -25.85
N ASP A 121 -16.81 19.80 -26.28
CA ASP A 121 -17.16 19.47 -27.67
C ASP A 121 -18.52 20.01 -28.11
N SER A 122 -18.76 20.06 -29.43
CA SER A 122 -20.01 20.58 -29.99
C SER A 122 -21.18 19.60 -29.86
N ASN A 123 -20.98 18.39 -29.34
CA ASN A 123 -22.05 17.41 -29.18
C ASN A 123 -22.90 17.75 -27.96
N ILE A 124 -24.05 18.39 -28.24
CA ILE A 124 -25.01 18.78 -27.21
C ILE A 124 -25.56 17.59 -26.41
N GLN A 125 -25.63 16.38 -26.99
CA GLN A 125 -26.16 15.21 -26.28
C GLN A 125 -25.22 14.75 -25.18
N ASN A 126 -23.91 14.74 -25.43
CA ASN A 126 -22.90 14.44 -24.40
C ASN A 126 -22.96 15.47 -23.27
N TYR A 127 -23.13 16.75 -23.63
CA TYR A 127 -23.27 17.82 -22.65
C TYR A 127 -24.52 17.66 -21.79
N LYS A 128 -25.69 17.43 -22.43
CA LYS A 128 -26.96 17.17 -21.73
C LYS A 128 -26.88 15.96 -20.81
N TYR A 129 -26.25 14.87 -21.26
CA TYR A 129 -26.07 13.67 -20.45
C TYR A 129 -25.29 13.96 -19.16
N GLU A 130 -24.13 14.60 -19.25
CA GLU A 130 -23.33 14.97 -18.06
C GLU A 130 -24.05 15.99 -17.18
N MET A 131 -24.79 16.94 -17.78
CA MET A 131 -25.55 17.92 -17.02
C MET A 131 -26.73 17.31 -16.26
N ASN A 132 -27.41 16.31 -16.83
CA ASN A 132 -28.46 15.56 -16.15
C ASN A 132 -27.90 14.81 -14.93
N ILE A 133 -26.68 14.27 -15.02
CA ILE A 133 -26.03 13.64 -13.86
C ILE A 133 -25.73 14.68 -12.77
N VAL A 134 -25.27 15.88 -13.13
CA VAL A 134 -25.09 16.99 -12.16
C VAL A 134 -26.43 17.33 -11.50
N GLU A 135 -27.51 17.41 -12.27
CA GLU A 135 -28.89 17.65 -11.80
C GLU A 135 -29.38 16.56 -10.83
N ASP A 136 -29.13 15.28 -11.15
CA ASP A 136 -29.45 14.16 -10.25
C ASP A 136 -28.70 14.28 -8.92
N TYR A 137 -27.42 14.66 -8.93
CA TYR A 137 -26.68 14.85 -7.68
C TYR A 137 -27.20 16.05 -6.89
N VAL A 138 -27.43 17.19 -7.53
CA VAL A 138 -27.98 18.38 -6.86
C VAL A 138 -29.34 18.10 -6.24
N SER A 139 -30.27 17.50 -6.99
CA SER A 139 -31.63 17.22 -6.51
C SER A 139 -31.68 16.17 -5.40
N ASN A 140 -30.76 15.20 -5.41
CA ASN A 140 -30.66 14.20 -4.35
C ASN A 140 -30.03 14.76 -3.07
N PHE A 141 -28.96 15.56 -3.19
CA PHE A 141 -28.20 16.04 -2.04
C PHE A 141 -28.77 17.31 -1.40
N SER A 142 -29.50 18.14 -2.15
CA SER A 142 -30.21 19.32 -1.61
C SER A 142 -31.21 18.98 -0.50
N LYS A 143 -31.72 17.74 -0.47
CA LYS A 143 -32.61 17.25 0.60
C LYS A 143 -31.92 17.09 1.96
N PHE A 144 -30.59 16.99 1.97
CA PHE A 144 -29.80 16.75 3.17
C PHE A 144 -29.03 17.99 3.63
N GLY A 145 -28.95 19.02 2.79
CA GLY A 145 -28.27 20.27 3.09
C GLY A 145 -27.83 21.01 1.82
N PRO A 146 -27.25 22.20 1.99
CA PRO A 146 -26.96 23.07 0.86
C PRO A 146 -25.88 22.53 -0.07
N VAL A 147 -25.97 22.88 -1.35
CA VAL A 147 -25.12 22.33 -2.42
C VAL A 147 -24.31 23.42 -3.09
N ILE A 148 -23.03 23.15 -3.32
CA ILE A 148 -22.11 23.97 -4.11
C ILE A 148 -21.61 23.12 -5.28
N VAL A 149 -21.78 23.59 -6.52
CA VAL A 149 -21.19 22.99 -7.70
C VAL A 149 -20.15 23.95 -8.27
N ALA A 150 -18.91 23.48 -8.43
CA ALA A 150 -17.80 24.31 -8.86
C ALA A 150 -16.96 23.61 -9.93
N GLY A 151 -16.41 24.38 -10.86
CA GLY A 151 -15.59 23.82 -11.93
C GLY A 151 -15.75 24.54 -13.26
N ASP A 152 -15.39 23.86 -14.33
CA ASP A 152 -15.47 24.35 -15.70
C ASP A 152 -16.70 23.75 -16.39
N PHE A 153 -17.66 24.61 -16.70
CA PHE A 153 -18.94 24.23 -17.30
C PHE A 153 -18.92 24.29 -18.83
N ASN A 154 -17.83 24.79 -19.44
CA ASN A 154 -17.69 24.92 -20.90
C ASN A 154 -18.88 25.64 -21.58
N THR A 155 -19.58 26.51 -20.86
CA THR A 155 -20.68 27.36 -21.34
C THR A 155 -20.79 28.62 -20.49
N SER A 156 -21.59 29.59 -20.92
CA SER A 156 -21.83 30.82 -20.15
C SER A 156 -23.32 31.11 -20.00
N CYS A 157 -23.70 31.65 -18.83
CA CYS A 157 -25.04 32.18 -18.59
C CYS A 157 -25.13 33.70 -18.78
N ARG A 158 -24.03 34.38 -19.13
CA ARG A 158 -24.00 35.83 -19.30
C ARG A 158 -24.48 36.24 -20.69
N VAL A 159 -25.35 37.24 -20.72
CA VAL A 159 -25.78 37.90 -21.97
C VAL A 159 -24.59 38.45 -22.77
N THR A 160 -23.55 38.95 -22.08
CA THR A 160 -22.33 39.50 -22.70
C THR A 160 -21.47 38.45 -23.43
N ASP A 161 -21.68 37.16 -23.14
CA ASP A 161 -20.95 36.04 -23.76
C ASP A 161 -21.74 35.38 -24.90
N LEU A 162 -22.94 35.90 -25.22
CA LEU A 162 -23.76 35.41 -26.34
C LEU A 162 -22.97 35.49 -27.65
N GLY A 163 -23.06 34.43 -28.44
CA GLY A 163 -22.30 34.29 -29.70
C GLY A 163 -20.84 33.89 -29.53
N ARG A 164 -20.28 33.90 -28.31
CA ARG A 164 -18.92 33.38 -28.01
C ARG A 164 -18.93 31.97 -27.43
N THR A 165 -20.08 31.51 -26.96
CA THR A 165 -20.31 30.16 -26.44
C THR A 165 -21.46 29.48 -27.19
N ASN A 166 -21.58 28.15 -27.05
CA ASN A 166 -22.65 27.40 -27.69
C ASN A 166 -24.01 27.74 -27.05
N VAL A 167 -24.94 28.29 -27.84
CA VAL A 167 -26.26 28.74 -27.37
C VAL A 167 -27.07 27.60 -26.77
N ASN A 168 -27.06 26.41 -27.37
CA ASN A 168 -27.81 25.26 -26.85
C ASN A 168 -27.29 24.80 -25.48
N LYS A 169 -25.96 24.85 -25.26
CA LYS A 169 -25.39 24.57 -23.93
C LYS A 169 -25.83 25.61 -22.90
N SER A 170 -25.85 26.88 -23.32
CA SER A 170 -26.24 28.01 -22.46
C SER A 170 -27.70 27.90 -22.02
N ILE A 171 -28.59 27.45 -22.92
CA ILE A 171 -30.01 27.17 -22.61
C ILE A 171 -30.10 26.03 -21.59
N VAL A 172 -29.50 24.87 -21.87
CA VAL A 172 -29.51 23.71 -20.95
C VAL A 172 -28.99 24.08 -19.56
N PHE A 173 -27.92 24.87 -19.52
CA PHE A 173 -27.31 25.33 -18.29
C PHE A 173 -28.20 26.31 -17.51
N SER A 174 -28.87 27.23 -18.22
CA SER A 174 -29.83 28.17 -17.62
C SER A 174 -31.06 27.44 -17.08
N ASP A 175 -31.60 26.48 -17.83
CA ASP A 175 -32.75 25.66 -17.41
C ASP A 175 -32.41 24.82 -16.17
N PHE A 176 -31.19 24.32 -16.06
CA PHE A 176 -30.73 23.62 -14.85
C PHE A 176 -30.72 24.55 -13.63
N MET A 177 -30.17 25.76 -13.75
CA MET A 177 -30.10 26.70 -12.63
C MET A 177 -31.50 27.09 -12.15
N LEU A 178 -32.42 27.37 -13.09
CA LEU A 178 -33.81 27.71 -12.79
C LEU A 178 -34.57 26.56 -12.13
N ARG A 179 -34.43 25.32 -12.63
CA ARG A 179 -35.15 24.16 -12.08
C ARG A 179 -34.68 23.73 -10.69
N ASN A 180 -33.43 24.03 -10.34
CA ASN A 180 -32.81 23.57 -9.08
C ASN A 180 -32.58 24.69 -8.05
N ASN A 181 -33.10 25.90 -8.30
CA ASN A 181 -32.88 27.08 -7.45
C ASN A 181 -31.39 27.30 -7.11
N ILE A 182 -30.56 27.22 -8.14
CA ILE A 182 -29.11 27.38 -8.04
C ILE A 182 -28.69 28.74 -8.59
N ILE A 183 -27.85 29.44 -7.85
CA ILE A 183 -27.39 30.79 -8.14
C ILE A 183 -25.92 30.75 -8.61
N PRO A 184 -25.61 31.30 -9.80
CA PRO A 184 -24.23 31.46 -10.26
C PRO A 184 -23.58 32.68 -9.59
N VAL A 185 -22.94 32.46 -8.45
CA VAL A 185 -22.42 33.53 -7.58
C VAL A 185 -21.56 34.50 -8.37
N ASN A 186 -20.54 34.00 -9.06
CA ASN A 186 -19.60 34.82 -9.81
C ASN A 186 -20.21 35.49 -11.07
N ALA A 187 -21.35 35.02 -11.60
CA ALA A 187 -22.06 35.76 -12.65
C ALA A 187 -22.95 36.87 -12.08
N SER A 188 -23.49 36.67 -10.88
CA SER A 188 -24.36 37.63 -10.19
C SER A 188 -23.58 38.78 -9.51
N THR A 189 -22.39 38.49 -8.96
CA THR A 189 -21.53 39.47 -8.28
C THR A 189 -20.61 40.22 -9.25
N LEU A 190 -20.11 39.57 -10.31
CA LEU A 190 -19.21 40.18 -11.30
C LEU A 190 -19.99 40.68 -12.52
N ARG A 191 -20.74 41.78 -12.35
CA ARG A 191 -21.59 42.34 -13.43
C ARG A 191 -20.81 42.99 -14.58
N ASP A 192 -19.52 43.26 -14.40
CA ASP A 192 -18.68 43.93 -15.40
C ASP A 192 -18.25 42.98 -16.53
N ALA A 193 -18.39 43.42 -17.79
CA ALA A 193 -17.93 42.72 -18.99
C ALA A 193 -16.40 42.50 -19.03
N SER A 194 -15.65 43.20 -18.16
CA SER A 194 -14.21 43.00 -17.96
C SER A 194 -13.84 41.69 -17.24
N SER A 195 -14.79 41.06 -16.53
CA SER A 195 -14.56 39.86 -15.72
C SER A 195 -14.79 38.57 -16.52
N PHE A 196 -13.72 37.82 -16.81
CA PHE A 196 -13.74 36.54 -17.52
C PHE A 196 -12.91 35.52 -16.75
N THR A 197 -13.15 34.23 -16.98
CA THR A 197 -12.27 33.16 -16.48
C THR A 197 -11.47 32.51 -17.60
N TYR A 198 -11.99 32.49 -18.83
CA TYR A 198 -11.29 31.94 -19.98
C TYR A 198 -10.64 33.06 -20.82
N ILE A 199 -9.31 33.08 -20.84
CA ILE A 199 -8.51 34.16 -21.43
C ILE A 199 -8.71 34.31 -22.95
N PRO A 200 -8.72 33.23 -23.78
CA PRO A 200 -8.70 33.35 -25.23
C PRO A 200 -9.89 34.08 -25.84
N THR A 201 -11.11 33.82 -25.35
CA THR A 201 -12.35 34.46 -25.84
C THR A 201 -12.93 35.47 -24.87
N ARG A 202 -12.28 35.67 -23.70
CA ARG A 202 -12.74 36.52 -22.60
C ARG A 202 -14.18 36.20 -22.22
N THR A 203 -14.46 34.93 -21.94
CA THR A 203 -15.78 34.40 -21.54
C THR A 203 -15.75 33.86 -20.11
N LEU A 204 -16.90 33.84 -19.45
CA LEU A 204 -17.08 33.22 -18.14
C LEU A 204 -17.48 31.74 -18.30
N LEU A 205 -16.54 30.83 -18.04
CA LEU A 205 -16.76 29.37 -18.19
C LEU A 205 -16.65 28.61 -16.86
N ASP A 206 -15.97 29.19 -15.88
CA ASP A 206 -15.71 28.59 -14.58
C ASP A 206 -16.62 29.23 -13.53
N TYR A 207 -17.38 28.41 -12.79
CA TYR A 207 -18.46 28.90 -11.92
C TYR A 207 -18.34 28.36 -10.50
N PHE A 208 -18.85 29.16 -9.55
CA PHE A 208 -19.41 28.68 -8.29
C PHE A 208 -20.92 28.82 -8.34
N LEU A 209 -21.59 27.68 -8.37
CA LEU A 209 -23.03 27.56 -8.32
C LEU A 209 -23.42 27.17 -6.90
N VAL A 210 -24.25 27.96 -6.23
CA VAL A 210 -24.69 27.69 -4.85
C VAL A 210 -26.20 27.56 -4.79
N SER A 211 -26.72 26.68 -3.95
CA SER A 211 -28.15 26.68 -3.63
C SER A 211 -28.57 28.02 -3.04
N GLU A 212 -29.80 28.45 -3.31
CA GLU A 212 -30.35 29.73 -2.86
C GLU A 212 -30.16 29.99 -1.35
N GLU A 213 -30.27 28.94 -0.54
CA GLU A 213 -30.04 28.97 0.92
C GLU A 213 -28.65 29.51 1.31
N LEU A 214 -27.61 29.29 0.50
CA LEU A 214 -26.25 29.77 0.76
C LEU A 214 -26.00 31.19 0.24
N ALA A 215 -26.92 31.78 -0.49
CA ALA A 215 -26.71 33.09 -1.12
C ALA A 215 -26.40 34.18 -0.08
N GLY A 216 -27.10 34.15 1.07
CA GLY A 216 -26.87 35.07 2.17
C GLY A 216 -25.55 34.87 2.91
N ASP A 217 -24.94 33.69 2.80
CA ASP A 217 -23.64 33.37 3.40
C ASP A 217 -22.46 33.77 2.53
N VAL A 218 -22.67 34.17 1.27
CA VAL A 218 -21.59 34.61 0.38
C VAL A 218 -21.03 35.95 0.84
N ILE A 219 -19.78 35.94 1.31
CA ILE A 219 -19.05 37.16 1.70
C ILE A 219 -18.44 37.81 0.45
N SER A 220 -17.76 37.02 -0.38
CA SER A 220 -17.14 37.51 -1.61
C SER A 220 -16.93 36.37 -2.61
N CYS A 221 -16.98 36.72 -3.90
CA CYS A 221 -16.56 35.84 -4.98
C CYS A 221 -15.82 36.66 -6.04
N GLU A 222 -14.56 36.34 -6.28
CA GLU A 222 -13.66 37.13 -7.13
C GLU A 222 -12.79 36.25 -8.03
N ASN A 223 -12.53 36.73 -9.24
CA ASN A 223 -11.54 36.10 -10.13
C ASN A 223 -10.16 36.56 -9.69
N ILE A 224 -9.21 35.63 -9.60
CA ILE A 224 -7.81 35.97 -9.34
C ILE A 224 -7.22 36.55 -10.63
N PRO A 225 -6.84 37.85 -10.65
CA PRO A 225 -6.48 38.52 -11.88
C PRO A 225 -5.26 37.91 -12.57
N GLU A 226 -5.22 38.10 -13.88
CA GLU A 226 -4.06 37.78 -14.68
C GLU A 226 -2.83 38.59 -14.21
N GLY A 227 -1.73 37.90 -13.93
CA GLY A 227 -0.49 38.51 -13.43
C GLY A 227 -0.31 38.47 -11.91
N THR A 228 -1.37 38.24 -11.13
CA THR A 228 -1.27 38.05 -9.67
C THR A 228 -0.43 36.83 -9.32
N LEU A 229 -0.56 35.76 -10.12
CA LEU A 229 0.23 34.53 -10.02
C LEU A 229 0.74 34.13 -11.41
N SER A 230 1.82 33.35 -11.47
CA SER A 230 2.41 32.87 -12.74
C SER A 230 1.57 31.75 -13.40
N LEU A 231 0.29 31.98 -13.69
CA LEU A 231 -0.70 30.97 -14.08
C LEU A 231 -0.37 30.27 -15.41
N THR A 232 -0.13 28.96 -15.41
CA THR A 232 0.19 28.13 -16.60
C THR A 232 -1.02 27.71 -17.43
N SER A 233 -2.23 28.02 -16.96
CA SER A 233 -3.51 27.75 -17.62
C SER A 233 -3.99 28.97 -18.41
N ASP A 234 -4.83 28.74 -19.42
CA ASP A 234 -5.63 29.78 -20.07
C ASP A 234 -6.96 30.04 -19.36
N HIS A 235 -7.17 29.42 -18.20
CA HIS A 235 -8.23 29.73 -17.26
C HIS A 235 -7.67 30.45 -16.02
N LEU A 236 -8.42 31.43 -15.51
CA LEU A 236 -8.16 32.14 -14.27
C LEU A 236 -8.87 31.43 -13.10
N PRO A 237 -8.22 31.30 -11.92
CA PRO A 237 -8.89 30.76 -10.74
C PRO A 237 -10.00 31.70 -10.24
N VAL A 238 -11.06 31.12 -9.69
CA VAL A 238 -12.13 31.84 -8.99
C VAL A 238 -12.03 31.51 -7.50
N PHE A 239 -12.13 32.52 -6.64
CA PHE A 239 -12.12 32.38 -5.18
C PHE A 239 -13.50 32.73 -4.61
N LEU A 240 -13.99 31.91 -3.67
CA LEU A 240 -15.26 32.08 -2.97
C LEU A 240 -15.02 32.05 -1.46
N LYS A 241 -15.63 32.98 -0.73
CA LYS A 241 -15.59 33.04 0.73
C LYS A 241 -17.00 33.04 1.31
N LEU A 242 -17.26 32.14 2.25
CA LEU A 242 -18.56 31.92 2.88
C LEU A 242 -18.51 32.18 4.39
N SER A 243 -19.57 32.77 4.93
CA SER A 243 -19.78 33.08 6.36
C SER A 243 -20.23 31.88 7.19
N ILE A 244 -19.69 30.70 6.88
CA ILE A 244 -20.08 29.46 7.52
C ILE A 244 -19.05 29.09 8.59
N PRO A 245 -19.47 28.90 9.86
CA PRO A 245 -18.60 28.37 10.89
C PRO A 245 -18.43 26.85 10.69
N TYR A 246 -17.22 26.35 10.92
CA TYR A 246 -16.92 24.92 10.86
C TYR A 246 -15.81 24.58 11.85
N VAL A 247 -15.78 23.32 12.31
CA VAL A 247 -14.77 22.83 13.25
C VAL A 247 -13.48 22.47 12.52
N CYS A 248 -12.37 23.12 12.87
CA CYS A 248 -11.02 22.72 12.46
C CYS A 248 -10.42 21.78 13.50
N ASN A 249 -9.89 20.62 13.08
CA ASN A 249 -9.11 19.77 13.96
C ASN A 249 -7.65 20.24 13.96
N SER A 250 -7.02 20.30 15.15
CA SER A 250 -5.59 20.56 15.23
C SER A 250 -4.82 19.40 14.61
N THR A 251 -4.31 19.60 13.40
CA THR A 251 -3.26 18.72 12.89
C THR A 251 -1.96 19.19 13.51
N ASN A 252 -1.70 18.77 14.76
CA ASN A 252 -0.36 18.87 15.32
C ASN A 252 0.55 17.96 14.47
N SER A 253 1.02 18.46 13.32
CA SER A 253 2.19 17.90 12.68
C SER A 253 3.34 18.27 13.59
N CYS A 254 3.63 17.41 14.57
CA CYS A 254 4.91 17.45 15.22
C CYS A 254 5.94 17.19 14.11
N ASN A 255 6.52 18.27 13.56
CA ASN A 255 7.75 18.19 12.79
C ASN A 255 8.84 17.81 13.79
N ASN A 256 8.78 16.56 14.27
CA ASN A 256 9.80 16.03 15.15
C ASN A 256 11.06 15.97 14.31
N VAL A 257 11.96 16.91 14.57
CA VAL A 257 13.29 16.96 14.00
C VAL A 257 14.08 15.88 14.74
N TRP A 258 14.39 14.79 14.06
CA TRP A 258 15.13 13.67 14.65
C TRP A 258 16.62 13.74 14.27
N PRO A 259 17.53 13.35 15.17
CA PRO A 259 18.93 13.16 14.83
C PRO A 259 19.01 12.11 13.71
N SER A 260 19.67 12.47 12.62
CA SER A 260 19.81 11.63 11.44
C SER A 260 21.19 10.97 11.46
N TRP A 261 21.33 9.90 12.25
CA TRP A 261 22.58 9.12 12.37
C TRP A 261 23.19 8.67 11.04
N ARG A 262 22.36 8.48 9.99
CA ARG A 262 22.84 8.16 8.63
C ARG A 262 23.63 9.30 7.97
N LYS A 263 23.36 10.54 8.36
CA LYS A 263 24.01 11.75 7.83
C LYS A 263 25.19 12.19 8.71
N ALA A 264 25.41 11.53 9.86
CA ALA A 264 26.50 11.88 10.76
C ALA A 264 27.85 11.55 10.09
N SER A 265 28.76 12.52 10.09
CA SER A 265 30.16 12.31 9.71
C SER A 265 30.90 11.57 10.83
N GLU A 266 32.09 11.04 10.53
CA GLU A 266 32.98 10.48 11.57
C GLU A 266 33.29 11.51 12.66
N SER A 267 33.49 12.78 12.28
CA SER A 267 33.69 13.87 13.25
C SER A 267 32.48 14.11 14.15
N SER A 268 31.26 14.03 13.61
CA SER A 268 30.03 14.18 14.40
C SER A 268 29.87 13.05 15.41
N LEU A 269 30.20 11.82 14.99
CA LEU A 269 30.16 10.64 15.87
C LEU A 269 31.25 10.70 16.95
N GLY A 270 32.45 11.19 16.61
CA GLY A 270 33.53 11.45 17.57
C GLY A 270 33.12 12.46 18.64
N ALA A 271 32.56 13.60 18.22
CA ALA A 271 32.06 14.62 19.15
C ALA A 271 30.94 14.09 20.06
N TYR A 272 30.00 13.31 19.51
CA TYR A 272 28.96 12.64 20.31
C TYR A 272 29.55 11.69 21.35
N ASN A 273 30.58 10.93 20.98
CA ASN A 273 31.26 9.99 21.87
C ASN A 273 31.93 10.71 23.06
N GLU A 274 32.67 11.78 22.78
CA GLU A 274 33.35 12.58 23.80
C GLU A 274 32.36 13.26 24.74
N LEU A 275 31.31 13.87 24.20
CA LEU A 275 30.29 14.56 24.99
C LEU A 275 29.53 13.59 25.91
N THR A 276 29.19 12.40 25.42
CA THR A 276 28.54 11.37 26.25
C THR A 276 29.47 10.81 27.33
N ASN A 277 30.79 10.72 27.10
CA ASN A 277 31.75 10.37 28.16
C ASN A 277 31.79 11.45 29.26
N LYS A 278 31.81 12.73 28.90
CA LYS A 278 31.81 13.85 29.85
C LYS A 278 30.55 13.87 30.71
N ILE A 279 29.40 13.61 30.11
CA ILE A 279 28.13 13.51 30.83
C ILE A 279 28.09 12.27 31.72
N ALA A 280 28.68 11.15 31.28
CA ALA A 280 28.73 9.95 32.09
C ALA A 280 29.41 10.20 33.45
N ASP A 281 30.50 10.98 33.47
CA ASP A 281 31.15 11.40 34.72
C ASP A 281 30.14 12.12 35.66
N GLN A 282 29.38 13.08 35.13
CA GLN A 282 28.35 13.79 35.91
C GLN A 282 27.22 12.89 36.41
N LEU A 283 26.84 11.87 35.63
CA LEU A 283 25.76 10.94 36.00
C LEU A 283 26.23 9.90 37.02
N LEU A 284 27.52 9.53 37.00
CA LEU A 284 28.09 8.62 37.99
C LEU A 284 28.15 9.25 39.39
N ASP A 285 28.31 10.57 39.48
CA ASP A 285 28.33 11.31 40.74
C ASP A 285 26.96 11.43 41.43
N LEU A 286 25.86 11.21 40.71
CA LEU A 286 24.52 11.26 41.29
C LEU A 286 24.31 10.13 42.30
N PRO A 287 23.57 10.33 43.41
CA PRO A 287 23.24 9.26 44.33
C PRO A 287 22.36 8.18 43.66
N LEU A 288 22.43 6.94 44.17
CA LEU A 288 21.58 5.82 43.75
C LEU A 288 21.31 4.89 44.93
N CYS A 289 20.66 5.46 45.95
CA CYS A 289 20.41 4.81 47.23
C CYS A 289 18.96 4.34 47.38
N ASN A 290 18.03 4.95 46.66
CA ASN A 290 16.60 4.66 46.73
C ASN A 290 15.92 4.67 45.35
N LEU A 291 14.61 4.40 45.32
CA LEU A 291 13.80 4.35 44.10
C LEU A 291 13.69 5.72 43.39
N SER A 292 13.58 6.81 44.15
CA SER A 292 13.51 8.17 43.58
C SER A 292 14.81 8.54 42.86
N ASP A 293 15.96 8.12 43.41
CA ASP A 293 17.26 8.30 42.78
C ASP A 293 17.35 7.50 41.46
N LEU A 294 16.85 6.26 41.46
CA LEU A 294 16.80 5.41 40.27
C LEU A 294 15.97 6.04 39.15
N ASP A 295 14.78 6.54 39.48
CA ASP A 295 13.91 7.25 38.53
C ASP A 295 14.59 8.51 37.99
N THR A 296 15.19 9.31 38.89
CA THR A 296 15.89 10.54 38.52
C THR A 296 17.07 10.27 37.59
N LEU A 297 17.90 9.27 37.92
CA LEU A 297 19.06 8.91 37.12
C LEU A 297 18.65 8.39 35.74
N ALA A 298 17.62 7.55 35.65
CA ALA A 298 17.10 7.04 34.38
C ALA A 298 16.55 8.17 33.49
N CYS A 299 15.75 9.08 34.04
CA CYS A 299 15.24 10.23 33.29
C CYS A 299 16.37 11.16 32.82
N LYS A 300 17.33 11.50 33.71
CA LYS A 300 18.48 12.34 33.36
C LYS A 300 19.36 11.72 32.28
N LEU A 301 19.62 10.41 32.35
CA LEU A 301 20.35 9.70 31.31
C LEU A 301 19.66 9.86 29.95
N THR A 302 18.35 9.62 29.91
CA THR A 302 17.56 9.73 28.68
C THR A 302 17.59 11.13 28.09
N ASP A 303 17.40 12.16 28.90
CA ASP A 303 17.36 13.54 28.39
C ASP A 303 18.74 14.02 27.95
N LYS A 304 19.80 13.71 28.72
CA LYS A 304 21.16 14.06 28.33
C LYS A 304 21.63 13.39 27.04
N LEU A 305 21.20 12.15 26.78
CA LEU A 305 21.51 11.50 25.50
C LEU A 305 20.84 12.21 24.31
N LYS A 306 19.61 12.71 24.49
CA LYS A 306 18.93 13.49 23.45
C LYS A 306 19.64 14.82 23.23
N ASP A 307 20.02 15.51 24.30
CA ASP A 307 20.74 16.79 24.22
C ASP A 307 22.05 16.63 23.44
N CYS A 308 22.85 15.61 23.78
CA CYS A 308 24.07 15.27 23.04
C CYS A 308 23.82 15.06 21.55
N ALA A 309 22.78 14.30 21.21
CA ALA A 309 22.46 13.98 19.84
C ALA A 309 21.98 15.23 19.08
N ASN A 310 21.19 16.10 19.72
CA ASN A 310 20.73 17.34 19.11
C ASN A 310 21.87 18.33 18.85
N GLU A 311 22.90 18.34 19.70
CA GLU A 311 24.07 19.21 19.57
C GLU A 311 25.05 18.73 18.49
N THR A 312 25.28 17.42 18.42
CA THR A 312 26.38 16.86 17.61
C THR A 312 25.92 16.14 16.34
N ILE A 313 24.68 15.63 16.28
CA ILE A 313 24.19 14.83 15.16
C ILE A 313 23.30 15.68 14.25
N PRO A 314 23.58 15.71 12.93
CA PRO A 314 22.78 16.50 12.01
C PRO A 314 21.33 16.04 12.00
N SER A 315 20.42 17.00 11.98
CA SER A 315 19.00 16.72 11.92
C SER A 315 18.53 16.42 10.50
N GLY A 316 17.51 15.56 10.39
CA GLY A 316 16.83 15.28 9.13
C GLY A 316 15.51 16.01 9.06
N SER A 317 15.37 17.00 8.18
CA SER A 317 14.05 17.41 7.68
C SER A 317 13.73 16.60 6.41
N PHE A 318 12.56 15.96 6.41
CA PHE A 318 12.01 15.40 5.18
C PHE A 318 11.37 16.57 4.42
N ASN A 319 11.96 17.00 3.30
CA ASN A 319 11.31 17.92 2.37
C ASN A 319 10.42 17.12 1.42
N PRO A 320 9.10 17.12 1.60
CA PRO A 320 8.21 16.32 0.75
C PRO A 320 8.09 16.91 -0.67
N LYS A 321 8.54 18.15 -0.86
CA LYS A 321 8.40 18.92 -2.11
C LYS A 321 9.48 18.59 -3.14
N THR A 322 10.60 18.00 -2.72
CA THR A 322 11.67 17.58 -3.64
C THR A 322 11.34 16.23 -4.24
N LYS A 323 11.02 16.21 -5.54
CA LYS A 323 10.82 14.96 -6.26
C LYS A 323 12.17 14.22 -6.33
N PRO A 324 12.22 12.90 -6.11
CA PRO A 324 13.48 12.15 -6.13
C PRO A 324 14.26 12.25 -7.45
N TYR A 325 13.55 12.47 -8.56
CA TYR A 325 14.12 12.65 -9.90
C TYR A 325 14.39 14.11 -10.29
N TRP A 326 14.20 15.07 -9.38
CA TRP A 326 14.41 16.49 -9.66
C TRP A 326 15.91 16.84 -9.60
N SER A 327 16.63 16.49 -10.66
CA SER A 327 18.05 16.75 -10.79
C SER A 327 18.37 18.21 -11.10
N ASP A 328 19.65 18.59 -11.00
CA ASP A 328 20.10 19.95 -11.32
C ASP A 328 19.83 20.31 -12.78
N GLU A 329 19.91 19.36 -13.71
CA GLU A 329 19.59 19.57 -15.12
C GLU A 329 18.10 19.86 -15.35
N VAL A 330 17.21 19.21 -14.57
CA VAL A 330 15.77 19.49 -14.59
C VAL A 330 15.50 20.88 -14.01
N LYS A 331 16.19 21.24 -12.92
CA LYS A 331 16.09 22.55 -12.27
C LYS A 331 16.55 23.68 -13.19
N GLN A 332 17.64 23.48 -13.92
CA GLN A 332 18.16 24.46 -14.89
C GLN A 332 17.18 24.63 -16.06
N ALA A 333 16.70 23.53 -16.67
CA ALA A 333 15.73 23.60 -17.76
C ALA A 333 14.40 24.27 -17.34
N HIS A 334 13.94 24.00 -16.11
CA HIS A 334 12.78 24.68 -15.54
C HIS A 334 13.02 26.18 -15.34
N THR A 335 14.23 26.58 -14.91
CA THR A 335 14.58 28.00 -14.74
C THR A 335 14.61 28.73 -16.08
N ALA A 336 15.21 28.12 -17.11
CA ALA A 336 15.25 28.64 -18.47
C ALA A 336 13.83 28.81 -19.05
N GLU A 337 12.96 27.80 -18.87
CA GLU A 337 11.54 27.89 -19.28
C GLU A 337 10.84 29.07 -18.61
N ARG A 338 11.04 29.29 -17.30
CA ARG A 338 10.44 30.41 -16.58
C ARG A 338 10.90 31.77 -17.10
N LEU A 339 12.18 31.91 -17.43
CA LEU A 339 12.74 33.15 -17.97
C LEU A 339 12.16 33.45 -19.36
N ALA A 340 12.19 32.47 -20.26
CA ALA A 340 11.63 32.60 -21.62
C ALA A 340 10.13 32.90 -21.58
N ARG A 341 9.40 32.25 -20.67
CA ARG A 341 7.97 32.50 -20.45
C ARG A 341 7.69 33.92 -19.96
N ARG A 342 8.47 34.44 -19.00
CA ARG A 342 8.32 35.81 -18.50
C ARG A 342 8.55 36.83 -19.62
N LYS A 343 9.59 36.63 -20.44
CA LYS A 343 9.86 37.45 -21.61
C LYS A 343 8.69 37.44 -22.61
N TRP A 344 8.14 36.27 -22.90
CA TRP A 344 6.98 36.12 -23.80
C TRP A 344 5.71 36.79 -23.26
N ILE A 345 5.46 36.69 -21.95
CA ILE A 345 4.32 37.36 -21.29
C ILE A 345 4.47 38.88 -21.37
N ASN A 346 5.65 39.41 -21.05
CA ASN A 346 5.91 40.86 -21.08
C ASN A 346 5.75 41.47 -22.48
N GLN A 347 5.82 40.66 -23.54
CA GLN A 347 5.62 41.10 -24.93
C GLN A 347 4.18 40.94 -25.43
N GLY A 348 3.20 40.70 -24.56
CA GLY A 348 1.80 40.56 -24.95
C GLY A 348 1.44 39.21 -25.56
N ARG A 349 2.24 38.17 -25.28
CA ARG A 349 1.99 36.77 -25.68
C ARG A 349 1.80 36.54 -27.18
N PRO A 350 2.71 37.06 -28.02
CA PRO A 350 2.58 36.92 -29.46
C PRO A 350 2.58 35.44 -29.86
N ARG A 351 1.87 35.07 -30.94
CA ARG A 351 1.73 33.68 -31.41
C ARG A 351 2.22 33.52 -32.84
N GLY A 352 2.93 32.43 -33.09
CA GLY A 352 3.43 32.07 -34.42
C GLY A 352 4.95 32.05 -34.48
N ALA A 353 5.49 31.35 -35.49
CA ALA A 353 6.93 31.17 -35.66
C ALA A 353 7.68 32.50 -35.89
N ASN A 354 6.97 33.53 -36.34
CA ASN A 354 7.52 34.86 -36.64
C ASN A 354 7.90 35.66 -35.38
N PHE A 355 7.49 35.20 -34.19
CA PHE A 355 7.76 35.89 -32.93
C PHE A 355 8.84 35.15 -32.13
N PRO A 356 10.06 35.70 -32.01
CA PRO A 356 11.18 35.02 -31.37
C PRO A 356 10.90 34.59 -29.93
N SER A 357 10.20 35.42 -29.14
CA SER A 357 9.86 35.10 -27.75
C SER A 357 8.89 33.92 -27.62
N TYR A 358 7.99 33.72 -28.60
CA TYR A 358 7.10 32.57 -28.64
C TYR A 358 7.89 31.28 -28.95
N VAL A 359 8.77 31.33 -29.94
CA VAL A 359 9.62 30.18 -30.33
C VAL A 359 10.55 29.79 -29.18
N GLU A 360 11.21 30.76 -28.56
CA GLU A 360 12.12 30.58 -27.41
C GLU A 360 11.40 29.92 -26.23
N TYR A 361 10.22 30.43 -25.84
CA TYR A 361 9.40 29.83 -24.79
C TYR A 361 8.99 28.39 -25.13
N LYS A 362 8.52 28.13 -26.35
CA LYS A 362 8.06 26.78 -26.75
C LYS A 362 9.22 25.79 -26.80
N SER A 363 10.41 26.22 -27.23
CA SER A 363 11.63 25.43 -27.20
C SER A 363 12.03 25.07 -25.77
N ALA A 364 12.15 26.08 -24.88
CA ALA A 364 12.51 25.86 -23.48
C ALA A 364 11.48 24.97 -22.74
N LYS A 365 10.19 25.12 -23.05
CA LYS A 365 9.13 24.25 -22.52
C LYS A 365 9.27 22.81 -22.97
N ASN A 366 9.63 22.56 -24.23
CA ASN A 366 9.84 21.21 -24.74
C ASN A 366 11.10 20.57 -24.12
N GLU A 367 12.19 21.33 -24.00
CA GLU A 367 13.42 20.85 -23.37
C GLU A 367 13.19 20.47 -21.90
N PHE A 368 12.51 21.34 -21.14
CA PHE A 368 12.12 21.03 -19.76
C PHE A 368 11.30 19.73 -19.67
N ARG A 369 10.30 19.55 -20.54
CA ARG A 369 9.48 18.32 -20.57
C ARG A 369 10.32 17.08 -20.89
N ASN A 370 11.26 17.19 -21.82
CA ASN A 370 12.14 16.08 -22.21
C ASN A 370 13.09 15.70 -21.08
N ARG A 371 13.78 16.68 -20.46
CA ARG A 371 14.66 16.47 -19.31
C ARG A 371 13.91 15.86 -18.13
N GLN A 372 12.72 16.38 -17.83
CA GLN A 372 11.87 15.84 -16.78
C GLN A 372 11.46 14.39 -17.06
N ARG A 373 11.05 14.06 -18.30
CA ARG A 373 10.66 12.69 -18.68
C ARG A 373 11.84 11.73 -18.61
N PHE A 374 13.02 12.17 -19.07
CA PHE A 374 14.24 11.37 -18.99
C PHE A 374 14.62 11.07 -17.54
N ALA A 375 14.70 12.11 -16.70
CA ALA A 375 15.05 11.94 -15.29
C ALA A 375 14.03 11.07 -14.53
N TYR A 376 12.74 11.22 -14.84
CA TYR A 376 11.69 10.35 -14.30
C TYR A 376 11.89 8.89 -14.72
N ASN A 377 12.11 8.63 -16.02
CA ASN A 377 12.29 7.26 -16.51
C ASN A 377 13.54 6.62 -15.89
N ALA A 378 14.67 7.32 -15.86
CA ALA A 378 15.90 6.83 -15.23
C ALA A 378 15.72 6.53 -13.74
N TYR A 379 15.02 7.40 -13.01
CA TYR A 379 14.66 7.17 -11.61
C TYR A 379 13.77 5.92 -11.45
N MET A 380 12.76 5.75 -12.31
CA MET A 380 11.89 4.58 -12.26
C MET A 380 12.67 3.29 -12.59
N ASP A 381 13.53 3.31 -13.60
CA ASP A 381 14.35 2.17 -13.98
C ASP A 381 15.29 1.76 -12.84
N ASN A 382 15.95 2.72 -12.19
CA ASN A 382 16.78 2.43 -11.01
C ASN A 382 15.94 1.89 -9.84
N THR A 383 14.76 2.47 -9.59
CA THR A 383 13.84 2.00 -8.55
C THR A 383 13.40 0.56 -8.80
N TYR A 384 13.08 0.19 -10.04
CA TYR A 384 12.70 -1.18 -10.39
C TYR A 384 13.87 -2.14 -10.24
N ARG A 385 15.08 -1.74 -10.62
CA ARG A 385 16.30 -2.52 -10.41
C ARG A 385 16.55 -2.82 -8.94
N GLU A 386 16.46 -1.81 -8.06
CA GLU A 386 16.60 -2.00 -6.61
C GLU A 386 15.54 -2.95 -6.04
N ILE A 387 14.30 -2.89 -6.55
CA ILE A 387 13.23 -3.80 -6.14
C ILE A 387 13.49 -5.23 -6.62
N ASP A 388 13.92 -5.40 -7.88
CA ASP A 388 14.27 -6.70 -8.46
C ASP A 388 15.43 -7.35 -7.68
N GLU A 389 16.51 -6.61 -7.41
CA GLU A 389 17.65 -7.07 -6.59
C GLU A 389 17.21 -7.45 -5.17
N ALA A 390 16.36 -6.63 -4.52
CA ALA A 390 15.85 -6.93 -3.19
C ALA A 390 14.93 -8.17 -3.17
N ALA A 391 14.16 -8.44 -4.23
CA ALA A 391 13.31 -9.64 -4.31
C ALA A 391 14.11 -10.95 -4.28
N GLU A 392 15.36 -10.91 -4.75
CA GLU A 392 16.27 -12.05 -4.74
C GLU A 392 16.89 -12.27 -3.37
N CYS A 393 17.41 -11.19 -2.77
CA CYS A 393 18.32 -11.26 -1.61
C CYS A 393 17.67 -10.87 -0.26
N ASP A 394 16.66 -10.00 -0.24
CA ASP A 394 16.03 -9.48 0.99
C ASP A 394 14.54 -9.19 0.81
N VAL A 395 13.71 -10.19 1.12
CA VAL A 395 12.24 -10.12 1.07
C VAL A 395 11.68 -8.96 1.92
N ARG A 396 12.33 -8.60 3.04
CA ARG A 396 11.86 -7.49 3.90
C ARG A 396 12.16 -6.13 3.28
N LEU A 397 13.35 -5.97 2.69
CA LEU A 397 13.70 -4.77 1.93
C LEU A 397 12.79 -4.65 0.70
N PHE A 398 12.56 -5.73 -0.03
CA PHE A 398 11.61 -5.79 -1.14
C PHE A 398 10.24 -5.23 -0.74
N TRP A 399 9.63 -5.75 0.34
CA TRP A 399 8.33 -5.28 0.80
C TRP A 399 8.35 -3.81 1.24
N ARG A 400 9.46 -3.35 1.80
CA ARG A 400 9.64 -1.94 2.18
C ARG A 400 9.71 -1.04 0.95
N LEU A 401 10.47 -1.40 -0.08
CA LEU A 401 10.60 -0.63 -1.32
C LEU A 401 9.29 -0.60 -2.08
N ILE A 402 8.62 -1.75 -2.23
CA ILE A 402 7.28 -1.86 -2.82
C ILE A 402 6.25 -1.01 -2.07
N SER A 403 6.26 -1.05 -0.73
CA SER A 403 5.31 -0.28 0.07
C SER A 403 5.51 1.24 -0.06
N ARG A 404 6.71 1.71 -0.42
CA ARG A 404 6.97 3.12 -0.73
C ARG A 404 6.36 3.56 -2.06
N GLN A 405 6.13 2.63 -3.00
CA GLN A 405 5.52 2.91 -4.30
C GLN A 405 4.00 2.90 -4.27
N LYS A 406 3.38 2.41 -3.19
CA LYS A 406 1.93 2.39 -3.03
C LYS A 406 1.39 3.79 -2.72
N ASN A 407 0.21 4.11 -3.25
CA ASN A 407 -0.62 5.16 -2.67
C ASN A 407 -0.81 4.79 -1.20
N ARG A 408 -0.38 5.67 -0.28
CA ARG A 408 -0.73 5.51 1.13
C ARG A 408 -2.24 5.60 1.20
N LYS A 409 -2.92 4.46 1.21
CA LYS A 409 -4.28 4.37 1.72
C LYS A 409 -4.15 4.76 3.19
N THR A 410 -4.42 6.03 3.49
CA THR A 410 -4.80 6.38 4.84
C THR A 410 -6.13 5.68 5.02
N ASN A 411 -6.12 4.46 5.57
CA ASN A 411 -7.35 3.86 6.07
C ASN A 411 -7.88 4.88 7.09
N GLN A 412 -8.89 5.62 6.65
CA GLN A 412 -9.50 6.69 7.40
C GLN A 412 -10.40 6.00 8.40
N ILE A 413 -9.91 5.81 9.62
CA ILE A 413 -10.78 5.50 10.75
C ILE A 413 -11.35 6.86 11.14
N SER A 414 -12.53 7.16 10.62
CA SER A 414 -13.28 8.39 10.92
C SER A 414 -14.22 8.22 12.10
N GLU A 415 -14.45 6.98 12.54
CA GLU A 415 -15.39 6.64 13.60
C GLU A 415 -15.00 5.31 14.24
N ILE A 416 -15.09 5.23 15.57
CA ILE A 416 -15.11 3.97 16.32
C ILE A 416 -16.38 3.90 17.17
N LEU A 417 -16.81 2.69 17.49
CA LEU A 417 -17.93 2.45 18.41
C LEU A 417 -17.38 2.00 19.75
N HIS A 418 -17.70 2.72 20.82
CA HIS A 418 -17.35 2.38 22.19
C HIS A 418 -18.59 2.53 23.08
N HIS A 419 -19.01 1.45 23.76
CA HIS A 419 -20.26 1.40 24.53
C HIS A 419 -21.49 1.98 23.80
N ASN A 420 -21.67 1.62 22.52
CA ASN A 420 -22.72 2.15 21.62
C ASN A 420 -22.65 3.65 21.32
N ARG A 421 -21.64 4.37 21.80
CA ARG A 421 -21.32 5.74 21.40
C ARG A 421 -20.37 5.74 20.20
N LYS A 422 -20.67 6.59 19.21
CA LYS A 422 -19.82 6.83 18.04
C LYS A 422 -18.81 7.92 18.36
N CYS A 423 -17.53 7.57 18.43
CA CYS A 423 -16.43 8.50 18.67
C CYS A 423 -15.80 8.90 17.32
N LYS A 424 -15.77 10.20 17.02
CA LYS A 424 -15.41 10.72 15.68
C LYS A 424 -14.19 11.66 15.67
N SER A 425 -13.94 12.39 16.75
CA SER A 425 -12.78 13.30 16.84
C SER A 425 -11.51 12.54 17.26
N PRO A 426 -10.30 13.04 16.94
CA PRO A 426 -9.05 12.40 17.37
C PRO A 426 -8.95 12.20 18.88
N GLU A 427 -9.40 13.19 19.65
CA GLU A 427 -9.41 13.16 21.11
C GLU A 427 -10.44 12.16 21.63
N ASP A 428 -11.66 12.18 21.12
CA ASP A 428 -12.73 11.25 21.51
C ASP A 428 -12.35 9.79 21.19
N ILE A 429 -11.75 9.56 20.02
CA ILE A 429 -11.21 8.26 19.63
C ILE A 429 -10.07 7.84 20.58
N SER A 430 -9.15 8.76 20.91
CA SER A 430 -8.02 8.47 21.81
C SER A 430 -8.49 8.11 23.22
N ASN A 431 -9.44 8.87 23.75
CA ASN A 431 -10.01 8.64 25.08
C ASN A 431 -10.79 7.32 25.12
N ALA A 432 -11.61 7.03 24.10
CA ALA A 432 -12.30 5.75 24.01
C ALA A 432 -11.35 4.54 23.95
N PHE A 433 -10.18 4.66 23.31
CA PHE A 433 -9.15 3.62 23.42
C PHE A 433 -8.53 3.56 24.82
N ALA A 434 -8.27 4.71 25.46
CA ALA A 434 -7.73 4.76 26.80
C ALA A 434 -8.68 4.08 27.80
N ASP A 435 -9.97 4.41 27.75
CA ASP A 435 -11.03 3.82 28.57
C ASP A 435 -11.12 2.30 28.34
N PHE A 436 -11.21 1.87 27.07
CA PHE A 436 -11.26 0.45 26.73
C PHE A 436 -10.07 -0.34 27.29
N TYR A 437 -8.84 0.16 27.12
CA TYR A 437 -7.66 -0.55 27.63
C TYR A 437 -7.57 -0.48 29.14
N ALA A 438 -7.98 0.63 29.77
CA ALA A 438 -8.08 0.72 31.22
C ALA A 438 -9.03 -0.35 31.78
N ASP A 439 -10.19 -0.54 31.14
CA ASP A 439 -11.14 -1.59 31.50
C ASP A 439 -10.56 -3.00 31.32
N VAL A 440 -9.87 -3.27 30.19
CA VAL A 440 -9.22 -4.57 29.93
C VAL A 440 -8.17 -4.91 30.99
N TYR A 441 -7.44 -3.90 31.47
CA TYR A 441 -6.41 -4.08 32.50
C TYR A 441 -6.95 -3.96 33.93
N THR A 442 -8.25 -3.67 34.11
CA THR A 442 -8.90 -3.66 35.41
C THR A 442 -9.29 -5.10 35.79
N PRO A 443 -8.83 -5.63 36.95
CA PRO A 443 -9.21 -6.96 37.40
C PRO A 443 -10.74 -7.08 37.47
N THR A 444 -11.31 -8.10 36.81
CA THR A 444 -12.74 -8.39 36.89
C THR A 444 -12.98 -9.55 37.85
N GLU A 445 -13.70 -9.30 38.94
CA GLU A 445 -14.17 -10.33 39.87
C GLU A 445 -15.50 -10.95 39.41
N ASN A 446 -15.66 -11.18 38.11
CA ASN A 446 -16.89 -11.80 37.62
C ASN A 446 -16.85 -13.33 37.79
N SER A 447 -18.02 -13.97 37.75
CA SER A 447 -18.18 -15.42 37.92
C SER A 447 -17.49 -16.28 36.85
N LYS A 448 -16.94 -15.69 35.78
CA LYS A 448 -16.18 -16.38 34.73
C LYS A 448 -14.67 -16.29 34.95
N PHE A 449 -14.21 -15.65 36.01
CA PHE A 449 -12.80 -15.53 36.33
C PHE A 449 -12.24 -16.89 36.79
N ASP A 450 -11.13 -17.32 36.19
CA ASP A 450 -10.49 -18.61 36.47
C ASP A 450 -9.70 -18.54 37.79
N ASN A 451 -10.40 -18.80 38.89
CA ASN A 451 -9.82 -18.79 40.23
C ASN A 451 -8.73 -19.84 40.41
N ASP A 452 -8.86 -21.01 39.77
CA ASP A 452 -7.86 -22.08 39.86
C ASP A 452 -6.55 -21.65 39.19
N PHE A 453 -6.62 -21.01 38.02
CA PHE A 453 -5.45 -20.43 37.36
C PHE A 453 -4.83 -19.29 38.18
N LYS A 454 -5.64 -18.43 38.81
CA LYS A 454 -5.11 -17.39 39.71
C LYS A 454 -4.36 -17.98 40.89
N VAL A 455 -4.90 -19.00 41.55
CA VAL A 455 -4.22 -19.71 42.66
C VAL A 455 -2.91 -20.31 42.15
N HIS A 456 -2.93 -21.02 41.02
CA HIS A 456 -1.72 -21.60 40.42
C HIS A 456 -0.63 -20.55 40.13
N VAL A 457 -0.99 -19.41 39.52
CA VAL A 457 -0.06 -18.33 39.23
C VAL A 457 0.48 -17.69 40.52
N THR A 458 -0.39 -17.49 41.52
CA THR A 458 0.00 -16.92 42.81
C THR A 458 1.01 -17.83 43.51
N GLU A 459 0.71 -19.12 43.64
CA GLU A 459 1.64 -20.12 44.20
C GLU A 459 2.94 -20.24 43.40
N PHE A 460 2.91 -20.10 42.08
CA PHE A 460 4.11 -20.07 41.25
C PHE A 460 4.98 -18.84 41.56
N VAL A 461 4.37 -17.66 41.65
CA VAL A 461 5.08 -16.40 41.97
C VAL A 461 5.65 -16.46 43.38
N ASP A 462 4.88 -16.91 44.37
CA ASP A 462 5.31 -17.01 45.77
C ASP A 462 6.50 -17.97 45.92
N ARG A 463 6.42 -19.17 45.33
CA ARG A 463 7.55 -20.11 45.30
C ARG A 463 8.78 -19.53 44.62
N THR A 464 8.59 -18.74 43.57
CA THR A 464 9.70 -18.08 42.87
C THR A 464 10.35 -17.03 43.76
N LEU A 465 9.55 -16.23 44.46
CA LEU A 465 10.04 -15.23 45.43
C LEU A 465 10.78 -15.88 46.60
N GLU A 466 10.25 -16.97 47.15
CA GLU A 466 10.91 -17.76 48.19
C GLU A 466 12.26 -18.30 47.71
N SER A 467 12.32 -18.89 46.51
CA SER A 467 13.57 -19.36 45.92
C SER A 467 14.58 -18.22 45.71
N CYS A 468 14.14 -17.05 45.25
CA CYS A 468 14.99 -15.88 45.13
C CYS A 468 15.53 -15.39 46.48
N ALA A 469 14.69 -15.41 47.53
CA ALA A 469 15.09 -15.04 48.88
C ALA A 469 16.17 -15.99 49.44
N THR A 470 16.06 -17.29 49.18
CA THR A 470 17.08 -18.28 49.58
C THR A 470 18.44 -18.07 48.89
N ASN A 471 18.47 -17.38 47.74
CA ASN A 471 19.69 -17.02 47.01
C ASN A 471 20.19 -15.59 47.31
N ASN A 472 19.80 -15.01 48.46
CA ASN A 472 20.12 -13.63 48.85
C ASN A 472 19.71 -12.57 47.80
N GLY A 473 18.73 -12.86 46.94
CA GLY A 473 18.28 -11.95 45.89
C GLY A 473 19.25 -11.77 44.71
N LEU A 474 20.28 -12.62 44.59
CA LEU A 474 21.23 -12.58 43.47
C LEU A 474 20.68 -13.29 42.24
N LEU A 475 21.02 -12.78 41.05
CA LEU A 475 20.73 -13.48 39.80
C LEU A 475 21.61 -14.74 39.66
N PRO A 476 21.14 -15.78 38.94
CA PRO A 476 21.98 -16.89 38.53
C PRO A 476 23.17 -16.37 37.70
N GLY A 477 24.38 -16.40 38.26
CA GLY A 477 25.59 -15.86 37.63
C GLY A 477 26.15 -14.56 38.24
N GLY A 478 25.47 -13.97 39.23
CA GLY A 478 25.94 -12.79 39.96
C GLY A 478 25.35 -11.46 39.45
N GLU A 479 26.00 -10.34 39.80
CA GLU A 479 25.64 -9.02 39.27
C GLU A 479 25.90 -8.94 37.77
N ILE A 480 25.12 -8.11 37.06
CA ILE A 480 25.41 -7.81 35.66
C ILE A 480 26.80 -7.16 35.60
N THR A 481 27.58 -7.53 34.59
CA THR A 481 28.94 -7.04 34.38
C THR A 481 29.00 -6.02 33.24
N LEU A 482 30.04 -5.19 33.25
CA LEU A 482 30.28 -4.24 32.14
C LEU A 482 30.49 -4.97 30.81
N TYR A 483 31.13 -6.14 30.82
CA TYR A 483 31.35 -6.97 29.63
C TYR A 483 30.04 -7.40 28.98
N GLU A 484 29.04 -7.78 29.77
CA GLU A 484 27.71 -8.14 29.27
C GLU A 484 27.01 -6.93 28.64
N ILE A 485 27.05 -5.76 29.30
CA ILE A 485 26.51 -4.52 28.74
C ILE A 485 27.18 -4.19 27.40
N GLU A 486 28.51 -4.19 27.33
CA GLU A 486 29.24 -3.90 26.09
C GLU A 486 28.93 -4.90 24.98
N THR A 487 28.74 -6.18 25.34
CA THR A 487 28.38 -7.24 24.40
C THR A 487 26.96 -7.02 23.85
N VAL A 488 26.01 -6.63 24.69
CA VAL A 488 24.65 -6.28 24.25
C VAL A 488 24.67 -5.04 23.36
N VAL A 489 25.36 -3.97 23.78
CA VAL A 489 25.46 -2.71 23.02
C VAL A 489 26.03 -2.95 21.63
N ARG A 490 27.10 -3.77 21.51
CA ARG A 490 27.72 -4.12 20.21
C ARG A 490 26.74 -4.76 19.24
N ASN A 491 25.80 -5.55 19.77
CA ASN A 491 24.84 -6.35 19.01
C ASN A 491 23.47 -5.66 18.83
N LEU A 492 23.30 -4.43 19.31
CA LEU A 492 22.08 -3.66 19.09
C LEU A 492 21.79 -3.49 17.59
N LYS A 493 20.56 -3.84 17.19
CA LYS A 493 20.11 -3.69 15.80
C LYS A 493 19.92 -2.21 15.48
N LEU A 494 20.65 -1.70 14.51
CA LEU A 494 20.54 -0.30 14.08
C LEU A 494 19.23 -0.04 13.32
N ARG A 495 18.87 1.24 13.19
CA ARG A 495 17.73 1.76 12.42
C ARG A 495 16.39 1.25 12.93
N LYS A 496 16.28 1.05 14.24
CA LYS A 496 15.03 0.74 14.92
C LYS A 496 14.29 2.03 15.28
N ALA A 497 12.97 1.97 15.25
CA ALA A 497 12.15 3.10 15.69
C ALA A 497 12.34 3.28 17.21
N PRO A 498 12.43 4.53 17.69
CA PRO A 498 12.52 4.78 19.12
C PRO A 498 11.20 4.45 19.83
N GLY A 499 11.26 4.27 21.15
CA GLY A 499 10.08 4.12 22.00
C GLY A 499 9.46 5.47 22.38
N TYR A 500 8.62 5.47 23.42
CA TYR A 500 8.04 6.70 23.99
C TYR A 500 9.14 7.69 24.44
N ASP A 501 10.25 7.16 24.92
CA ASP A 501 11.44 7.88 25.37
C ASP A 501 12.20 8.61 24.26
N LYS A 502 11.86 8.39 22.99
CA LYS A 502 12.51 8.99 21.81
C LYS A 502 13.99 8.57 21.62
N LEU A 503 14.49 7.55 22.32
CA LEU A 503 15.86 7.05 22.15
C LEU A 503 15.95 5.97 21.06
N GLN A 504 16.93 6.13 20.17
CA GLN A 504 17.29 5.13 19.17
C GLN A 504 18.51 4.33 19.65
N ASN A 505 18.65 3.08 19.19
CA ASN A 505 19.79 2.22 19.55
C ASN A 505 21.15 2.88 19.24
N GLU A 506 21.20 3.74 18.22
CA GLU A 506 22.36 4.54 17.85
C GLU A 506 22.86 5.46 18.98
N HIS A 507 21.97 5.98 19.83
CA HIS A 507 22.34 6.84 20.97
C HIS A 507 23.27 6.09 21.93
N VAL A 508 23.03 4.79 22.15
CA VAL A 508 23.87 3.97 23.02
C VAL A 508 25.05 3.39 22.22
N ARG A 509 24.82 2.94 20.98
CA ARG A 509 25.85 2.29 20.15
C ARG A 509 27.07 3.17 19.89
N TYR A 510 26.85 4.47 19.68
CA TYR A 510 27.90 5.45 19.38
C TYR A 510 28.33 6.25 20.61
N SER A 511 27.75 5.98 21.78
CA SER A 511 28.14 6.64 23.02
C SER A 511 29.55 6.27 23.47
N GLY A 512 30.11 7.12 24.32
CA GLY A 512 31.35 6.87 25.02
C GLY A 512 31.26 5.69 25.99
N LYS A 513 32.34 4.92 26.14
CA LYS A 513 32.37 3.71 26.98
C LYS A 513 32.01 3.97 28.44
N LYS A 514 32.30 5.16 28.99
CA LYS A 514 31.93 5.50 30.37
C LYS A 514 30.41 5.50 30.58
N LEU A 515 29.63 5.79 29.55
CA LEU A 515 28.17 5.75 29.61
C LEU A 515 27.66 4.33 29.87
N HIS A 516 28.37 3.30 29.40
CA HIS A 516 28.01 1.91 29.68
C HIS A 516 28.09 1.59 31.18
N THR A 517 28.99 2.25 31.92
CA THR A 517 29.07 2.14 33.39
C THR A 517 27.85 2.77 34.07
N VAL A 518 27.33 3.89 33.56
CA VAL A 518 26.09 4.49 34.06
C VAL A 518 24.91 3.54 33.84
N ILE A 519 24.83 2.95 32.64
CA ILE A 519 23.81 1.96 32.29
C ILE A 519 23.91 0.77 33.25
N LEU A 520 25.10 0.18 33.41
CA LEU A 520 25.36 -0.93 34.33
C LEU A 520 24.84 -0.63 35.75
N ARG A 521 25.15 0.58 36.25
CA ARG A 521 24.74 1.03 37.59
C ARG A 521 23.22 1.07 37.74
N ILE A 522 22.50 1.56 36.73
CA ILE A 522 21.03 1.56 36.71
C ILE A 522 20.49 0.12 36.70
N PHE A 523 21.01 -0.75 35.84
CA PHE A 523 20.53 -2.14 35.71
C PHE A 523 20.75 -2.96 36.99
N ASN A 524 21.92 -2.85 37.64
CA ASN A 524 22.15 -3.52 38.92
C ASN A 524 21.28 -2.93 40.04
N ALA A 525 21.00 -1.62 40.02
CA ALA A 525 20.06 -1.02 40.96
C ALA A 525 18.61 -1.49 40.76
N VAL A 526 18.17 -1.73 39.52
CA VAL A 526 16.85 -2.33 39.23
C VAL A 526 16.70 -3.69 39.90
N ILE A 527 17.73 -4.53 39.78
CA ILE A 527 17.75 -5.86 40.40
C ILE A 527 17.73 -5.72 41.93
N ARG A 528 18.64 -4.91 42.48
CA ARG A 528 18.78 -4.70 43.93
C ARG A 528 17.49 -4.14 44.57
N PHE A 529 16.81 -3.20 43.90
CA PHE A 529 15.58 -2.61 44.42
C PHE A 529 14.31 -3.41 44.03
N GLY A 530 14.42 -4.40 43.15
CA GLY A 530 13.27 -5.16 42.64
C GLY A 530 12.24 -4.31 41.90
N ARG A 531 12.65 -3.14 41.37
CA ARG A 531 11.75 -2.17 40.73
C ARG A 531 12.41 -1.55 39.50
N ILE A 532 11.64 -1.47 38.42
CA ILE A 532 12.03 -0.74 37.20
C ILE A 532 11.66 0.75 37.31
N PRO A 533 12.45 1.65 36.70
CA PRO A 533 12.13 3.07 36.62
C PRO A 533 10.72 3.32 36.07
N LEU A 534 10.02 4.30 36.63
CA LEU A 534 8.68 4.72 36.19
C LEU A 534 8.67 5.17 34.74
N CYS A 535 9.73 5.86 34.28
CA CYS A 535 9.84 6.28 32.88
C CYS A 535 9.87 5.09 31.90
N TRP A 536 10.33 3.91 32.32
CA TRP A 536 10.35 2.69 31.49
C TRP A 536 8.99 1.96 31.45
N LYS A 537 8.04 2.34 32.32
CA LYS A 537 6.67 1.78 32.32
C LYS A 537 5.76 2.45 31.29
N HIS A 538 6.24 3.48 30.60
CA HIS A 538 5.48 4.18 29.58
C HIS A 538 5.61 3.47 28.23
N GLY A 539 4.47 3.09 27.63
CA GLY A 539 4.40 2.43 26.33
C GLY A 539 3.60 3.24 25.31
N LEU A 540 3.89 3.04 24.02
CA LEU A 540 3.09 3.60 22.93
C LEU A 540 2.19 2.49 22.37
N LEU A 541 0.87 2.65 22.53
CA LEU A 541 -0.12 1.73 21.97
C LEU A 541 -0.59 2.24 20.60
N ILE A 542 -0.48 1.39 19.57
CA ILE A 542 -0.98 1.67 18.22
C ILE A 542 -1.99 0.59 17.85
N PRO A 543 -3.30 0.88 17.89
CA PRO A 543 -4.31 -0.10 17.52
C PRO A 543 -4.26 -0.35 16.00
N LEU A 544 -4.23 -1.64 15.62
CA LEU A 544 -4.22 -2.07 14.22
C LEU A 544 -5.54 -2.75 13.88
N PHE A 545 -6.36 -2.09 13.06
CA PHE A 545 -7.61 -2.68 12.59
C PHE A 545 -7.34 -3.89 11.68
N LYS A 546 -7.75 -5.09 12.12
CA LYS A 546 -7.54 -6.35 11.40
C LYS A 546 -8.67 -6.77 10.45
N GLY A 547 -9.73 -5.96 10.31
CA GLY A 547 -10.72 -6.12 9.24
C GLY A 547 -11.50 -7.44 9.27
N TYR A 548 -11.92 -7.92 10.43
CA TYR A 548 -12.82 -9.07 10.49
C TYR A 548 -14.26 -8.64 10.18
N ARG A 549 -14.89 -9.33 9.22
CA ARG A 549 -16.35 -9.39 9.13
C ARG A 549 -16.82 -10.27 10.28
N THR A 550 -17.59 -9.72 11.19
CA THR A 550 -18.40 -10.51 12.12
C THR A 550 -19.63 -11.01 11.37
N GLU A 551 -19.58 -12.25 10.90
CA GLU A 551 -20.81 -13.05 10.76
C GLU A 551 -21.15 -13.54 12.17
N LEU A 552 -22.40 -13.33 12.59
CA LEU A 552 -22.95 -13.82 13.85
C LEU A 552 -23.19 -15.33 13.73
N ASP A 553 -22.48 -16.14 14.52
CA ASP A 553 -22.75 -17.58 14.61
C ASP A 553 -23.74 -17.88 15.75
N LEU A 554 -24.80 -18.64 15.43
CA LEU A 554 -25.71 -19.27 16.38
C LEU A 554 -25.04 -20.49 17.04
N VAL A 555 -25.41 -20.80 18.29
CA VAL A 555 -24.83 -21.88 19.12
C VAL A 555 -25.88 -22.96 19.43
N PHE A 556 -25.56 -24.23 19.20
CA PHE A 556 -26.37 -25.40 19.58
C PHE A 556 -25.71 -26.22 20.68
N ASN A 557 -26.47 -26.80 21.62
CA ASN A 557 -26.00 -27.53 22.81
C ASN A 557 -26.33 -29.03 22.86
N LEU A 558 -25.39 -29.80 23.43
CA LEU A 558 -25.46 -31.22 23.78
C LEU A 558 -25.19 -31.35 25.30
N GLY A 559 -26.26 -31.43 26.10
CA GLY A 559 -26.20 -31.20 27.55
C GLY A 559 -25.85 -29.73 27.84
N ASP A 560 -25.01 -29.47 28.84
CA ASP A 560 -24.47 -28.12 29.13
C ASP A 560 -23.38 -27.67 28.14
N LYS A 561 -23.05 -28.47 27.12
CA LYS A 561 -21.94 -28.20 26.20
C LYS A 561 -22.42 -27.93 24.78
N SER A 562 -22.04 -26.78 24.21
CA SER A 562 -22.33 -26.49 22.80
C SER A 562 -21.65 -27.47 21.84
N VAL A 563 -22.38 -28.12 20.93
CA VAL A 563 -21.81 -28.98 19.88
C VAL A 563 -22.32 -28.53 18.51
N ASN A 564 -21.42 -27.92 17.74
CA ASN A 564 -21.63 -27.67 16.32
C ASN A 564 -21.21 -28.92 15.51
N ILE A 565 -22.19 -29.63 14.95
CA ILE A 565 -21.93 -30.62 13.89
C ILE A 565 -21.65 -29.85 12.62
N SER A 566 -20.36 -29.74 12.28
CA SER A 566 -19.94 -29.10 11.04
C SER A 566 -19.67 -30.14 9.96
N THR A 567 -20.19 -29.91 8.75
CA THR A 567 -19.89 -30.72 7.55
C THR A 567 -18.46 -30.49 7.05
N GLU A 568 -17.80 -29.46 7.57
CA GLU A 568 -16.40 -29.13 7.31
C GLU A 568 -15.69 -28.61 8.57
N THR A 569 -14.50 -29.11 8.88
CA THR A 569 -13.70 -28.61 10.01
C THR A 569 -12.31 -28.24 9.56
N LYS A 570 -11.73 -27.20 10.16
CA LYS A 570 -10.37 -26.75 9.86
C LYS A 570 -9.42 -27.27 10.92
N HIS A 571 -8.58 -28.24 10.56
CA HIS A 571 -7.55 -28.79 11.43
C HIS A 571 -6.16 -28.36 10.96
N LEU A 572 -5.40 -27.67 11.81
CA LEU A 572 -4.06 -27.14 11.51
C LEU A 572 -4.00 -26.32 10.21
N GLY A 573 -5.08 -25.65 9.84
CA GLY A 573 -5.15 -24.87 8.61
C GLY A 573 -5.59 -25.61 7.35
N ILE A 574 -5.84 -26.92 7.45
CA ILE A 574 -6.35 -27.78 6.37
C ILE A 574 -7.84 -28.00 6.62
N LEU A 575 -8.66 -27.77 5.59
CA LEU A 575 -10.09 -28.03 5.65
C LEU A 575 -10.32 -29.55 5.56
N ARG A 576 -11.34 -30.06 6.24
CA ARG A 576 -11.69 -31.48 6.28
C ARG A 576 -13.18 -31.62 6.16
N THR A 577 -13.63 -32.19 5.05
CA THR A 577 -15.03 -32.54 4.82
C THR A 577 -15.32 -33.96 5.31
N VAL A 578 -16.60 -34.24 5.60
CA VAL A 578 -17.06 -35.56 6.05
C VAL A 578 -16.74 -36.66 5.05
N ASP A 579 -16.75 -36.35 3.75
CA ASP A 579 -16.42 -37.30 2.66
C ASP A 579 -14.91 -37.44 2.40
N LEU A 580 -14.06 -36.70 3.16
CA LEU A 580 -12.61 -36.61 2.99
C LEU A 580 -12.18 -36.26 1.55
N SER A 581 -13.06 -35.65 0.76
CA SER A 581 -12.77 -35.26 -0.61
C SER A 581 -11.80 -34.07 -0.64
N PRO A 582 -10.74 -34.12 -1.47
CA PRO A 582 -9.83 -32.98 -1.58
C PRO A 582 -10.40 -31.82 -2.42
N SER A 583 -11.59 -31.97 -3.03
CA SER A 583 -12.12 -30.98 -3.97
C SER A 583 -12.33 -29.61 -3.29
N THR A 584 -12.94 -29.58 -2.11
CA THR A 584 -13.16 -28.35 -1.32
C THR A 584 -11.85 -27.76 -0.83
N ASP A 585 -10.93 -28.59 -0.36
CA ASP A 585 -9.59 -28.19 0.08
C ASP A 585 -8.80 -27.52 -1.04
N ILE A 586 -8.80 -28.11 -2.24
CA ILE A 586 -8.11 -27.57 -3.42
C ILE A 586 -8.70 -26.21 -3.81
N GLN A 587 -10.03 -26.07 -3.81
CA GLN A 587 -10.68 -24.79 -4.10
C GLN A 587 -10.33 -23.73 -3.04
N HIS A 588 -10.34 -24.10 -1.76
CA HIS A 588 -9.95 -23.22 -0.66
C HIS A 588 -8.48 -22.79 -0.80
N SER A 589 -7.58 -23.73 -1.09
CA SER A 589 -6.16 -23.48 -1.32
C SER A 589 -5.90 -22.58 -2.54
N CYS A 590 -6.60 -22.78 -3.65
CA CYS A 590 -6.54 -21.88 -4.81
C CYS A 590 -7.02 -20.47 -4.46
N ARG A 591 -8.07 -20.33 -3.64
CA ARG A 591 -8.56 -19.03 -3.16
C ARG A 591 -7.54 -18.34 -2.25
N LYS A 592 -6.94 -19.08 -1.32
CA LYS A 592 -5.85 -18.61 -0.45
C LYS A 592 -4.63 -18.17 -1.28
N GLY A 593 -4.27 -18.96 -2.29
CA GLY A 593 -3.24 -18.62 -3.27
C GLY A 593 -3.55 -17.36 -4.05
N ARG A 594 -4.79 -17.17 -4.49
CA ARG A 594 -5.23 -15.96 -5.19
C ARG A 594 -5.12 -14.73 -4.30
N ASN A 595 -5.50 -14.84 -3.03
CA ASN A 595 -5.34 -13.76 -2.06
C ASN A 595 -3.86 -13.44 -1.82
N ALA A 596 -3.02 -14.45 -1.65
CA ALA A 596 -1.57 -14.28 -1.51
C ALA A 596 -0.95 -13.64 -2.77
N TYR A 597 -1.40 -14.06 -3.96
CA TYR A 597 -0.98 -13.46 -5.21
C TYR A 597 -1.41 -12.01 -5.32
N PHE A 598 -2.67 -11.66 -5.05
CA PHE A 598 -3.11 -10.27 -5.14
C PHE A 598 -2.49 -9.38 -4.06
N ALA A 599 -2.06 -9.94 -2.93
CA ALA A 599 -1.22 -9.23 -1.98
C ALA A 599 0.16 -8.86 -2.56
N ILE A 600 0.64 -9.58 -3.58
CA ILE A 600 1.84 -9.26 -4.38
C ILE A 600 1.46 -8.41 -5.61
N ALA A 601 0.34 -8.71 -6.26
CA ALA A 601 -0.03 -8.10 -7.54
C ALA A 601 -0.62 -6.70 -7.41
N GLY A 602 -1.40 -6.46 -6.35
CA GLY A 602 -1.96 -5.16 -5.98
C GLY A 602 -0.92 -4.15 -5.49
N THR A 603 0.38 -4.43 -5.65
CA THR A 603 1.50 -3.63 -5.14
C THR A 603 2.42 -3.11 -6.24
N GLY A 604 1.94 -3.08 -7.49
CA GLY A 604 2.73 -2.64 -8.64
C GLY A 604 3.51 -3.75 -9.34
N SER A 605 3.15 -5.03 -9.15
CA SER A 605 3.86 -6.14 -9.81
C SER A 605 3.81 -6.09 -11.34
N CYS A 606 2.84 -5.36 -11.91
CA CYS A 606 2.78 -5.10 -13.35
C CYS A 606 3.98 -4.29 -13.86
N LEU A 607 4.75 -3.67 -12.97
CA LEU A 607 5.96 -2.90 -13.25
C LEU A 607 7.25 -3.73 -13.10
N LEU A 608 7.16 -4.96 -12.56
CA LEU A 608 8.30 -5.84 -12.33
C LEU A 608 8.53 -6.80 -13.50
N ASN A 609 9.76 -7.30 -13.60
CA ASN A 609 10.09 -8.35 -14.55
C ASN A 609 9.28 -9.63 -14.23
N PRO A 610 8.67 -10.30 -15.23
CA PRO A 610 7.94 -11.54 -15.04
C PRO A 610 8.69 -12.62 -14.26
N LEU A 611 10.00 -12.78 -14.48
CA LEU A 611 10.80 -13.78 -13.76
C LEU A 611 10.96 -13.44 -12.28
N THR A 612 11.08 -12.16 -11.93
CA THR A 612 11.08 -11.71 -10.52
C THR A 612 9.77 -12.08 -9.85
N VAL A 613 8.64 -11.80 -10.51
CA VAL A 613 7.31 -12.12 -9.96
C VAL A 613 7.11 -13.64 -9.87
N CYS A 614 7.65 -14.42 -10.81
CA CYS A 614 7.67 -15.90 -10.72
C CYS A 614 8.49 -16.38 -9.51
N GLY A 615 9.64 -15.76 -9.23
CA GLY A 615 10.42 -16.03 -8.02
C GLY A 615 9.62 -15.75 -6.73
N LEU A 616 8.89 -14.64 -6.68
CA LEU A 616 8.00 -14.31 -5.55
C LEU A 616 6.81 -15.28 -5.45
N TYR A 617 6.22 -15.66 -6.58
CA TYR A 617 5.17 -16.67 -6.65
C TYR A 617 5.64 -17.99 -6.05
N ASN A 618 6.83 -18.46 -6.42
CA ASN A 618 7.44 -19.68 -5.87
C ASN A 618 7.70 -19.59 -4.36
N LYS A 619 8.13 -18.42 -3.86
CA LYS A 619 8.48 -18.22 -2.44
C LYS A 619 7.28 -17.96 -1.52
N ILE A 620 6.19 -17.38 -2.03
CA ILE A 620 5.08 -16.86 -1.21
C ILE A 620 3.75 -17.56 -1.54
N VAL A 621 3.41 -17.68 -2.82
CA VAL A 621 2.09 -18.17 -3.26
C VAL A 621 2.06 -19.69 -3.27
N ILE A 622 3.06 -20.34 -3.85
CA ILE A 622 3.12 -21.81 -3.92
C ILE A 622 3.05 -22.45 -2.52
N PRO A 623 3.80 -21.99 -1.50
CA PRO A 623 3.69 -22.54 -0.15
C PRO A 623 2.29 -22.36 0.45
N ALA A 624 1.58 -21.28 0.13
CA ALA A 624 0.23 -21.04 0.62
C ALA A 624 -0.81 -21.95 -0.04
N VAL A 625 -0.66 -22.23 -1.35
CA VAL A 625 -1.54 -23.12 -2.13
C VAL A 625 -1.30 -24.58 -1.78
N LEU A 626 -0.04 -25.00 -1.74
CA LEU A 626 0.34 -26.42 -1.56
C LEU A 626 0.49 -26.81 -0.08
N TYR A 627 -0.04 -26.01 0.84
CA TYR A 627 -0.04 -26.35 2.26
C TYR A 627 -0.97 -27.56 2.50
N GLY A 628 -0.39 -28.69 2.92
CA GLY A 628 -1.13 -29.91 3.21
C GLY A 628 -1.55 -30.73 1.99
N CYS A 629 -1.02 -30.43 0.79
CA CYS A 629 -1.41 -31.11 -0.45
C CYS A 629 -1.03 -32.60 -0.48
N GLU A 630 -0.12 -33.02 0.41
CA GLU A 630 0.24 -34.42 0.62
C GLU A 630 -0.97 -35.28 1.03
N LEU A 631 -2.02 -34.65 1.58
CA LEU A 631 -3.25 -35.30 2.05
C LEU A 631 -4.36 -35.32 0.98
N TRP A 632 -4.13 -34.72 -0.19
CA TRP A 632 -5.11 -34.68 -1.28
C TRP A 632 -5.13 -35.98 -2.05
N ASN A 633 -5.76 -37.03 -1.50
CA ASN A 633 -5.79 -38.35 -2.12
C ASN A 633 -6.93 -38.47 -3.13
N GLY A 634 -6.70 -39.15 -4.26
CA GLY A 634 -7.77 -39.41 -5.24
C GLY A 634 -8.26 -38.14 -5.95
N ILE A 635 -7.34 -37.25 -6.32
CA ILE A 635 -7.64 -35.98 -7.00
C ILE A 635 -8.36 -36.27 -8.33
N LYS A 636 -9.58 -35.71 -8.49
CA LYS A 636 -10.37 -35.89 -9.71
C LYS A 636 -9.83 -35.00 -10.84
N PRO A 637 -10.04 -35.34 -12.13
CA PRO A 637 -9.61 -34.50 -13.26
C PRO A 637 -10.12 -33.05 -13.18
N LYS A 638 -11.32 -32.83 -12.63
CA LYS A 638 -11.87 -31.49 -12.39
C LYS A 638 -11.04 -30.66 -11.40
N ASP A 639 -10.43 -31.30 -10.41
CA ASP A 639 -9.67 -30.65 -9.35
C ASP A 639 -8.24 -30.32 -9.83
N LEU A 640 -7.66 -31.19 -10.66
CA LEU A 640 -6.42 -30.89 -11.40
C LEU A 640 -6.60 -29.65 -12.30
N ARG A 641 -7.71 -29.59 -13.05
CA ARG A 641 -8.06 -28.41 -13.85
C ARG A 641 -8.24 -27.15 -13.01
N CYS A 642 -8.68 -27.27 -11.75
CA CYS A 642 -8.78 -26.13 -10.84
C CYS A 642 -7.40 -25.53 -10.52
N LEU A 643 -6.42 -26.38 -10.18
CA LEU A 643 -5.03 -25.97 -9.95
C LEU A 643 -4.42 -25.33 -11.21
N GLU A 644 -4.63 -25.94 -12.37
CA GLU A 644 -4.14 -25.44 -13.65
C GLU A 644 -4.79 -24.09 -14.01
N THR A 645 -6.10 -23.97 -13.89
CA THR A 645 -6.82 -22.72 -14.17
C THR A 645 -6.34 -21.60 -13.25
N PHE A 646 -6.06 -21.91 -11.99
CA PHE A 646 -5.44 -20.97 -11.06
C PHE A 646 -4.05 -20.55 -11.56
N GLN A 647 -3.14 -21.48 -11.86
CA GLN A 647 -1.81 -21.14 -12.35
C GLN A 647 -1.84 -20.38 -13.68
N HIS A 648 -2.67 -20.81 -14.64
CA HIS A 648 -2.87 -20.17 -15.94
C HIS A 648 -3.29 -18.70 -15.80
N PHE A 649 -4.19 -18.41 -14.86
CA PHE A 649 -4.56 -17.03 -14.53
C PHE A 649 -3.34 -16.23 -14.07
N ILE A 650 -2.51 -16.80 -13.19
CA ILE A 650 -1.34 -16.14 -12.62
C ILE A 650 -0.27 -15.88 -13.69
N VAL A 651 0.11 -16.89 -14.48
CA VAL A 651 1.19 -16.75 -15.48
C VAL A 651 0.86 -15.73 -16.56
N LYS A 652 -0.42 -15.63 -16.96
CA LYS A 652 -0.90 -14.60 -17.89
C LYS A 652 -0.85 -13.22 -17.24
N HIS A 653 -1.32 -13.10 -16.00
CA HIS A 653 -1.35 -11.84 -15.27
C HIS A 653 0.06 -11.31 -14.97
N ILE A 654 1.02 -12.18 -14.61
CA ILE A 654 2.44 -11.83 -14.39
C ILE A 654 3.05 -11.19 -15.65
N GLN A 655 2.76 -11.76 -16.81
CA GLN A 655 3.32 -11.31 -18.09
C GLN A 655 2.55 -10.13 -18.71
N GLY A 656 1.34 -9.83 -18.21
CA GLY A 656 0.45 -8.80 -18.76
C GLY A 656 -0.27 -9.26 -20.03
N PHE A 657 -0.47 -10.56 -20.20
CA PHE A 657 -1.13 -11.11 -21.39
C PHE A 657 -2.66 -11.15 -21.26
N PRO A 658 -3.40 -11.00 -22.38
CA PRO A 658 -4.84 -11.21 -22.42
C PRO A 658 -5.27 -12.58 -21.88
N LYS A 659 -6.49 -12.67 -21.35
CA LYS A 659 -7.05 -13.94 -20.83
C LYS A 659 -7.07 -15.06 -21.88
N ARG A 660 -7.25 -14.69 -23.16
CA ARG A 660 -7.33 -15.62 -24.30
C ARG A 660 -5.97 -16.13 -24.80
N THR A 661 -4.85 -15.54 -24.37
CA THR A 661 -3.51 -16.02 -24.76
C THR A 661 -3.32 -17.47 -24.33
N ARG A 662 -2.68 -18.29 -25.17
CA ARG A 662 -2.51 -19.72 -24.90
C ARG A 662 -1.64 -19.97 -23.66
N SER A 663 -2.14 -20.77 -22.71
CA SER A 663 -1.52 -20.93 -21.39
C SER A 663 -0.19 -21.69 -21.43
N ASP A 664 -0.07 -22.67 -22.32
CA ASP A 664 1.13 -23.50 -22.54
C ASP A 664 2.35 -22.68 -22.98
N MET A 665 2.16 -21.72 -23.89
CA MET A 665 3.18 -20.73 -24.27
C MET A 665 3.52 -19.82 -23.07
N CYS A 666 2.51 -19.32 -22.36
CA CYS A 666 2.70 -18.46 -21.19
C CYS A 666 3.51 -19.16 -20.08
N GLU A 667 3.20 -20.41 -19.76
CA GLU A 667 3.93 -21.21 -18.77
C GLU A 667 5.38 -21.43 -19.21
N SER A 668 5.57 -21.77 -20.49
CA SER A 668 6.90 -22.00 -21.07
C SER A 668 7.83 -20.79 -20.90
N MET A 669 7.32 -19.59 -21.12
CA MET A 669 8.10 -18.35 -20.97
C MET A 669 8.44 -18.01 -19.52
N THR A 670 7.76 -18.59 -18.53
CA THR A 670 7.99 -18.31 -17.10
C THR A 670 8.89 -19.33 -16.42
N ASN A 671 9.13 -20.48 -17.07
CA ASN A 671 9.81 -21.64 -16.49
C ASN A 671 9.23 -22.12 -15.14
N LEU A 672 7.92 -21.89 -14.93
CA LEU A 672 7.21 -22.35 -13.74
C LEU A 672 6.80 -23.81 -13.89
N GLU A 673 7.06 -24.62 -12.87
CA GLU A 673 6.53 -25.98 -12.80
C GLU A 673 5.01 -25.96 -12.61
N ARG A 674 4.32 -26.94 -13.21
CA ARG A 674 2.87 -27.09 -13.04
C ARG A 674 2.52 -27.46 -11.60
N LEU A 675 1.50 -26.80 -11.04
CA LEU A 675 1.02 -27.10 -9.68
C LEU A 675 0.70 -28.59 -9.44
N PRO A 676 0.01 -29.32 -10.35
CA PRO A 676 -0.17 -30.77 -10.20
C PRO A 676 1.13 -31.55 -9.96
N ILE A 677 2.20 -31.18 -10.66
CA ILE A 677 3.51 -31.85 -10.56
C ILE A 677 4.18 -31.52 -9.24
N LEU A 678 4.03 -30.29 -8.75
CA LEU A 678 4.51 -29.92 -7.43
C LEU A 678 3.78 -30.66 -6.30
N VAL A 679 2.49 -30.97 -6.47
CA VAL A 679 1.72 -31.83 -5.55
C VAL A 679 2.31 -33.25 -5.53
N GLU A 680 2.55 -33.84 -6.69
CA GLU A 680 3.12 -35.19 -6.81
C GLU A 680 4.56 -35.25 -6.24
N LYS A 681 5.41 -34.26 -6.54
CA LYS A 681 6.75 -34.11 -5.92
C LYS A 681 6.67 -34.08 -4.39
N ARG A 682 5.73 -33.32 -3.83
CA ARG A 682 5.54 -33.23 -2.37
C ARG A 682 5.09 -34.55 -1.75
N LYS A 683 4.19 -35.28 -2.41
CA LYS A 683 3.78 -36.63 -1.98
C LYS A 683 4.93 -37.62 -1.98
N LEU A 684 5.77 -37.62 -3.01
CA LEU A 684 6.96 -38.49 -3.07
C LEU A 684 8.01 -38.11 -2.02
N MET A 685 8.18 -36.81 -1.71
CA MET A 685 9.05 -36.39 -0.61
C MET A 685 8.46 -36.71 0.77
N PHE A 686 7.13 -36.74 0.89
CA PHE A 686 6.45 -37.18 2.10
C PHE A 686 6.59 -38.69 2.31
N LEU A 687 6.51 -39.48 1.26
CA LEU A 687 6.83 -40.92 1.30
C LEU A 687 8.24 -41.17 1.85
N TYR A 688 9.24 -40.43 1.37
CA TYR A 688 10.62 -40.52 1.91
C TYR A 688 10.66 -40.29 3.42
N LYS A 689 9.99 -39.24 3.91
CA LYS A 689 9.93 -38.96 5.36
C LYS A 689 9.30 -40.13 6.12
N LEU A 690 8.20 -40.69 5.62
CA LEU A 690 7.57 -41.86 6.24
C LEU A 690 8.49 -43.07 6.23
N CYS A 691 9.29 -43.28 5.18
CA CYS A 691 10.30 -44.35 5.10
C CYS A 691 11.47 -44.13 6.09
N GLU A 692 11.90 -42.90 6.31
CA GLU A 692 13.04 -42.54 7.19
C GLU A 692 12.69 -42.52 8.69
N MET A 693 11.42 -42.30 9.04
CA MET A 693 10.99 -42.16 10.44
C MET A 693 11.41 -43.35 11.33
N LYS A 694 11.77 -43.04 12.59
CA LYS A 694 12.09 -44.04 13.62
C LYS A 694 10.94 -45.05 13.80
N ALA A 695 11.28 -46.32 13.94
CA ALA A 695 10.31 -47.43 14.05
C ALA A 695 9.33 -47.28 15.24
N GLN A 696 9.75 -46.61 16.31
CA GLN A 696 8.92 -46.39 17.50
C GLN A 696 7.85 -45.29 17.31
N SER A 697 7.92 -44.52 16.21
CA SER A 697 6.90 -43.50 15.94
C SER A 697 5.58 -44.15 15.56
N LEU A 698 4.49 -43.76 16.22
CA LEU A 698 3.13 -44.19 15.88
C LEU A 698 2.81 -43.95 14.39
N THR A 699 3.28 -42.82 13.84
CA THR A 699 3.10 -42.51 12.41
C THR A 699 3.76 -43.55 11.51
N LYS A 700 4.97 -44.01 11.88
CA LYS A 700 5.70 -45.03 11.14
C LYS A 700 4.99 -46.38 11.21
N GLN A 701 4.52 -46.76 12.39
CA GLN A 701 3.79 -48.01 12.61
C GLN A 701 2.49 -48.05 11.80
N ILE A 702 1.70 -46.96 11.83
CA ILE A 702 0.48 -46.82 11.02
C ILE A 702 0.81 -46.91 9.53
N PHE A 703 1.86 -46.21 9.08
CA PHE A 703 2.29 -46.26 7.68
C PHE A 703 2.66 -47.68 7.24
N ILE A 704 3.51 -48.38 8.00
CA ILE A 704 3.92 -49.76 7.71
C ILE A 704 2.70 -50.68 7.67
N TYR A 705 1.81 -50.60 8.68
CA TYR A 705 0.60 -51.42 8.75
C TYR A 705 -0.29 -51.22 7.52
N ARG A 706 -0.54 -49.96 7.14
CA ARG A 706 -1.36 -49.62 5.96
C ARG A 706 -0.68 -50.03 4.65
N LEU A 707 0.64 -49.97 4.59
CA LEU A 707 1.43 -50.42 3.44
C LEU A 707 1.31 -51.94 3.25
N PHE A 708 1.52 -52.72 4.30
CA PHE A 708 1.35 -54.18 4.25
C PHE A 708 -0.10 -54.59 3.97
N GLN A 709 -1.08 -53.88 4.56
CA GLN A 709 -2.49 -54.09 4.25
C GLN A 709 -2.78 -53.86 2.75
N TYR A 710 -2.17 -52.85 2.13
CA TYR A 710 -2.37 -52.54 0.71
C TYR A 710 -1.82 -53.63 -0.22
N PHE A 711 -0.62 -54.14 0.06
CA PHE A 711 -0.01 -55.18 -0.76
C PHE A 711 -0.48 -56.60 -0.43
N GLY A 712 -1.02 -56.82 0.78
CA GLY A 712 -1.49 -58.13 1.26
C GLY A 712 -2.97 -58.43 1.02
N ASP A 713 -3.83 -57.41 0.90
CA ASP A 713 -5.28 -57.58 0.67
C ASP A 713 -5.74 -56.88 -0.61
N THR A 714 -5.83 -57.65 -1.70
CA THR A 714 -6.32 -57.20 -3.01
C THR A 714 -7.85 -57.26 -3.14
N SER A 715 -8.57 -57.80 -2.15
CA SER A 715 -10.01 -58.05 -2.22
C SER A 715 -10.87 -56.81 -1.97
N ARG A 716 -10.32 -55.76 -1.32
CA ARG A 716 -11.02 -54.53 -0.96
C ARG A 716 -10.43 -53.31 -1.66
N LYS A 717 -11.29 -52.43 -2.21
CA LYS A 717 -10.87 -51.11 -2.70
C LYS A 717 -10.36 -50.27 -1.53
N GLN A 718 -9.05 -50.03 -1.51
CA GLN A 718 -8.41 -49.21 -0.48
C GLN A 718 -8.35 -47.74 -0.92
N HIS A 719 -8.56 -46.82 0.03
CA HIS A 719 -8.51 -45.38 -0.18
C HIS A 719 -7.46 -44.73 0.72
N GLY A 720 -6.92 -43.58 0.29
CA GLY A 720 -5.97 -42.77 1.05
C GLY A 720 -4.59 -42.69 0.40
N PHE A 721 -3.59 -42.39 1.21
CA PHE A 721 -2.24 -42.03 0.74
C PHE A 721 -1.49 -43.17 0.05
N ILE A 722 -1.61 -44.43 0.54
CA ILE A 722 -0.86 -45.56 -0.02
C ILE A 722 -1.28 -45.87 -1.48
N PRO A 723 -2.57 -46.10 -1.80
CA PRO A 723 -2.99 -46.28 -3.19
C PRO A 723 -2.57 -45.12 -4.09
N ASP A 724 -2.76 -43.88 -3.60
CA ASP A 724 -2.44 -42.66 -4.35
C ASP A 724 -0.94 -42.52 -4.67
N VAL A 725 -0.06 -42.72 -3.69
CA VAL A 725 1.39 -42.64 -3.92
C VAL A 725 1.92 -43.80 -4.76
N THR A 726 1.32 -44.99 -4.68
CA THR A 726 1.70 -46.12 -5.57
C THR A 726 1.37 -45.82 -7.02
N ASN A 727 0.22 -45.19 -7.31
CA ASN A 727 -0.11 -44.74 -8.67
C ASN A 727 0.89 -43.68 -9.18
N ILE A 728 1.30 -42.74 -8.33
CA ILE A 728 2.31 -41.73 -8.67
C ILE A 728 3.66 -42.40 -8.95
N LEU A 729 4.09 -43.35 -8.12
CA LEU A 729 5.32 -44.10 -8.33
C LEU A 729 5.29 -44.87 -9.65
N SER A 730 4.18 -45.55 -9.98
CA SER A 730 4.02 -46.26 -11.24
C SER A 730 4.06 -45.33 -12.45
N LYS A 731 3.40 -44.16 -12.37
CA LYS A 731 3.43 -43.11 -13.42
C LYS A 731 4.86 -42.69 -13.80
N TYR A 732 5.76 -42.67 -12.83
CA TYR A 732 7.16 -42.26 -13.00
C TYR A 732 8.16 -43.42 -13.02
N SER A 733 7.68 -44.67 -13.11
CA SER A 733 8.52 -45.88 -13.09
C SER A 733 9.42 -46.00 -11.85
N LEU A 734 8.93 -45.53 -10.69
CA LEU A 734 9.64 -45.52 -9.41
C LEU A 734 9.14 -46.58 -8.41
N LEU A 735 8.16 -47.41 -8.78
CA LEU A 735 7.53 -48.36 -7.85
C LEU A 735 8.53 -49.36 -7.24
N ASN A 736 9.58 -49.72 -7.98
CA ASN A 736 10.62 -50.65 -7.52
C ASN A 736 11.33 -50.19 -6.23
N PHE A 737 11.44 -48.88 -5.99
CA PHE A 737 12.02 -48.35 -4.75
C PHE A 737 11.16 -48.67 -3.53
N LEU A 738 9.83 -48.59 -3.66
CA LEU A 738 8.91 -48.95 -2.60
C LEU A 738 8.88 -50.47 -2.38
N ASN A 739 8.92 -51.26 -3.47
CA ASN A 739 8.99 -52.71 -3.36
C ASN A 739 10.29 -53.15 -2.66
N SER A 740 11.45 -52.64 -3.08
CA SER A 740 12.73 -52.94 -2.44
C SER A 740 12.75 -52.55 -0.96
N TYR A 741 12.13 -51.41 -0.61
CA TYR A 741 11.97 -50.98 0.77
C TYR A 741 11.18 -51.97 1.63
N MET A 742 10.11 -52.58 1.09
CA MET A 742 9.33 -53.57 1.83
C MET A 742 10.13 -54.83 2.18
N PHE A 743 11.08 -55.23 1.33
CA PHE A 743 11.91 -56.41 1.56
C PHE A 743 13.14 -56.13 2.42
N THR A 744 13.77 -54.96 2.23
CA THR A 744 15.08 -54.66 2.81
C THR A 744 15.02 -53.70 4.00
N GLY A 745 13.92 -52.95 4.15
CA GLY A 745 13.82 -51.82 5.08
C GLY A 745 14.69 -50.61 4.68
N CYS A 746 15.43 -50.69 3.57
CA CYS A 746 16.35 -49.66 3.11
C CYS A 746 15.68 -48.76 2.06
N PHE A 747 15.86 -47.44 2.18
CA PHE A 747 15.36 -46.45 1.23
C PHE A 747 16.52 -45.51 0.82
N PRO A 748 16.54 -44.95 -0.41
CA PRO A 748 17.57 -44.00 -0.81
C PRO A 748 17.69 -42.82 0.17
N THR A 749 18.90 -42.27 0.32
CA THR A 749 19.10 -41.07 1.14
C THR A 749 18.29 -39.87 0.61
N LYS A 750 18.04 -38.86 1.45
CA LYS A 750 17.26 -37.67 1.06
C LYS A 750 17.72 -37.02 -0.24
N LEU A 751 19.03 -36.88 -0.42
CA LEU A 751 19.62 -36.25 -1.61
C LEU A 751 19.44 -37.15 -2.84
N GLN A 752 19.73 -38.45 -2.71
CA GLN A 752 19.52 -39.42 -3.80
C GLN A 752 18.05 -39.47 -4.21
N TRP A 753 17.12 -39.61 -3.26
CA TRP A 753 15.69 -39.65 -3.55
C TRP A 753 15.20 -38.37 -4.23
N LYS A 754 15.62 -37.20 -3.74
CA LYS A 754 15.28 -35.92 -4.37
C LYS A 754 15.77 -35.85 -5.82
N ASN A 755 16.98 -36.32 -6.10
CA ASN A 755 17.53 -36.33 -7.46
C ASN A 755 16.80 -37.32 -8.38
N ILE A 756 16.49 -38.52 -7.89
CA ILE A 756 15.71 -39.54 -8.61
C ILE A 756 14.32 -39.00 -8.96
N VAL A 757 13.59 -38.46 -7.98
CA VAL A 757 12.25 -37.90 -8.17
C VAL A 757 12.27 -36.74 -9.16
N ASN A 758 13.20 -35.79 -9.00
CA ASN A 758 13.29 -34.66 -9.92
C ASN A 758 13.68 -35.11 -11.34
N GLY A 759 14.62 -36.05 -11.48
CA GLY A 759 15.03 -36.58 -12.78
C GLY A 759 13.87 -37.24 -13.52
N ALA A 760 13.19 -38.20 -12.88
CA ALA A 760 12.08 -38.94 -13.48
C ALA A 760 10.91 -38.02 -13.87
N ILE A 761 10.53 -37.09 -12.99
CA ILE A 761 9.45 -36.15 -13.26
C ILE A 761 9.82 -35.17 -14.36
N ASN A 762 11.03 -34.60 -14.33
CA ASN A 762 11.46 -33.64 -15.36
C ASN A 762 11.53 -34.30 -16.74
N GLN A 763 11.97 -35.56 -16.83
CA GLN A 763 11.97 -36.32 -18.07
C GLN A 763 10.56 -36.52 -18.62
N HIS A 764 9.63 -36.95 -17.76
CA HIS A 764 8.23 -37.13 -18.13
C HIS A 764 7.57 -35.81 -18.59
N GLU A 765 7.81 -34.71 -17.86
CA GLU A 765 7.29 -33.39 -18.21
C GLU A 765 7.86 -32.85 -19.52
N LYS A 766 9.16 -33.06 -19.76
CA LYS A 766 9.83 -32.68 -21.01
C LYS A 766 9.21 -33.41 -22.20
N HIS A 767 9.07 -34.73 -22.11
CA HIS A 767 8.45 -35.54 -23.16
C HIS A 767 7.02 -35.08 -23.47
N ARG A 768 6.18 -34.94 -22.45
CA ARG A 768 4.79 -34.46 -22.61
C ARG A 768 4.72 -33.07 -23.28
N LYS A 769 5.63 -32.16 -22.91
CA LYS A 769 5.68 -30.81 -23.49
C LYS A 769 6.10 -30.84 -24.96
N GLU A 770 7.13 -31.64 -25.29
CA GLU A 770 7.61 -31.80 -26.66
C GLU A 770 6.55 -32.43 -27.56
N GLU A 771 5.87 -33.49 -27.12
CA GLU A 771 4.76 -34.09 -27.86
C GLU A 771 3.64 -33.09 -28.13
N ARG A 772 3.23 -32.35 -27.08
CA ARG A 772 2.18 -31.33 -27.21
C ARG A 772 2.55 -30.23 -28.21
N MET A 773 3.79 -29.74 -28.16
CA MET A 773 4.28 -28.67 -29.04
C MET A 773 4.49 -29.14 -30.48
N ARG A 774 4.86 -30.41 -30.70
CA ARG A 774 4.98 -31.00 -32.05
C ARG A 774 3.63 -31.29 -32.70
N SER A 775 2.62 -31.61 -31.90
CA SER A 775 1.28 -31.98 -32.40
C SER A 775 0.40 -30.82 -32.88
N ASP A 776 0.82 -29.56 -32.70
CA ASP A 776 -0.05 -28.39 -32.84
C ASP A 776 0.67 -27.24 -33.55
N ASN A 777 0.19 -26.90 -34.75
CA ASN A 777 0.80 -25.94 -35.67
C ASN A 777 0.83 -24.51 -35.12
N ASP A 778 0.01 -24.17 -34.12
CA ASP A 778 0.06 -22.84 -33.49
C ASP A 778 1.41 -22.57 -32.82
N PHE A 779 2.17 -23.63 -32.48
CA PHE A 779 3.49 -23.48 -31.88
C PHE A 779 4.60 -23.18 -32.89
N THR A 780 4.38 -23.24 -34.20
CA THR A 780 5.47 -23.07 -35.19
C THR A 780 6.21 -21.73 -35.02
N ARG A 781 5.48 -20.62 -34.88
CA ARG A 781 6.08 -19.30 -34.61
C ARG A 781 6.75 -19.23 -33.24
N PHE A 782 6.11 -19.85 -32.24
CA PHE A 782 6.62 -19.87 -30.88
C PHE A 782 7.97 -20.61 -30.80
N LEU A 783 8.07 -21.76 -31.47
CA LEU A 783 9.25 -22.63 -31.51
C LEU A 783 10.42 -21.98 -32.26
N ARG A 784 10.19 -21.38 -33.43
CA ARG A 784 11.24 -20.71 -34.23
C ARG A 784 12.01 -19.65 -33.42
N LEU A 785 11.31 -18.87 -32.62
CA LEU A 785 11.91 -17.82 -31.79
C LEU A 785 12.64 -18.37 -30.55
N SER A 786 12.42 -19.65 -30.20
CA SER A 786 13.08 -20.36 -29.10
C SER A 786 14.20 -21.32 -29.53
N GLU A 787 14.45 -21.49 -30.84
CA GLU A 787 15.40 -22.48 -31.36
C GLU A 787 16.84 -22.31 -30.83
N ASN A 788 17.24 -21.07 -30.52
CA ASN A 788 18.60 -20.75 -30.05
C ASN A 788 18.66 -20.20 -28.62
N ASN A 789 17.52 -19.88 -28.02
CA ASN A 789 17.43 -19.27 -26.71
C ASN A 789 16.24 -19.86 -25.97
N GLY A 790 16.40 -20.29 -24.71
CA GLY A 790 15.31 -20.86 -23.91
C GLY A 790 14.04 -20.00 -23.91
N TYR A 791 12.88 -20.61 -23.63
CA TYR A 791 11.58 -19.93 -23.74
C TYR A 791 11.45 -18.65 -22.90
N ASP A 792 12.23 -18.52 -21.83
CA ASP A 792 12.25 -17.38 -20.90
C ASP A 792 13.26 -16.28 -21.28
N PHE A 793 14.02 -16.46 -22.36
CA PHE A 793 15.09 -15.55 -22.81
C PHE A 793 14.65 -14.09 -22.91
N ILE A 794 13.44 -13.83 -23.40
CA ILE A 794 12.94 -12.45 -23.55
C ILE A 794 12.85 -11.73 -22.20
N TRP A 795 12.52 -12.46 -21.13
CA TRP A 795 12.46 -11.91 -19.80
C TRP A 795 13.84 -11.84 -19.15
N GLN A 796 14.75 -12.76 -19.47
CA GLN A 796 16.16 -12.67 -19.08
C GLN A 796 16.82 -11.43 -19.71
N TYR A 797 16.62 -11.21 -21.01
CA TYR A 797 17.09 -10.02 -21.73
C TYR A 797 16.53 -8.73 -21.11
N ALA A 798 15.23 -8.72 -20.81
CA ALA A 798 14.59 -7.58 -20.14
C ALA A 798 15.20 -7.28 -18.77
N LYS A 799 15.54 -8.33 -18.01
CA LYS A 799 16.16 -8.22 -16.68
C LYS A 799 17.56 -7.62 -16.77
N TYR A 800 18.36 -8.04 -17.75
CA TYR A 800 19.72 -7.55 -17.94
C TYR A 800 19.75 -6.11 -18.48
N THR A 801 18.85 -5.77 -19.41
CA THR A 801 18.88 -4.48 -20.12
C THR A 801 18.00 -3.40 -19.50
N GLY A 802 17.14 -3.73 -18.53
CA GLY A 802 16.12 -2.83 -17.98
C GLY A 802 14.97 -2.52 -18.95
N ARG A 803 14.94 -3.12 -20.15
CA ARG A 803 13.96 -2.79 -21.22
C ARG A 803 12.65 -3.58 -21.11
N LEU A 804 12.03 -3.55 -19.94
CA LEU A 804 10.84 -4.37 -19.65
C LEU A 804 9.65 -4.08 -20.59
N ARG A 805 9.40 -2.82 -20.93
CA ARG A 805 8.28 -2.46 -21.82
C ARG A 805 8.42 -3.04 -23.23
N THR A 806 9.63 -2.96 -23.79
CA THR A 806 9.93 -3.51 -25.12
C THR A 806 9.79 -5.03 -25.10
N ALA A 807 10.32 -5.69 -24.08
CA ALA A 807 10.20 -7.13 -23.92
C ALA A 807 8.73 -7.58 -23.83
N LYS A 808 7.87 -6.84 -23.10
CA LYS A 808 6.43 -7.14 -23.03
C LYS A 808 5.75 -7.05 -24.39
N HIS A 809 6.09 -6.03 -25.18
CA HIS A 809 5.53 -5.87 -26.53
C HIS A 809 5.92 -7.03 -27.45
N VAL A 810 7.21 -7.38 -27.47
CA VAL A 810 7.72 -8.49 -28.29
C VAL A 810 7.15 -9.83 -27.81
N ALA A 811 7.02 -10.05 -26.50
CA ALA A 811 6.44 -11.27 -25.94
C ALA A 811 4.94 -11.42 -26.28
N LYS A 812 4.20 -10.31 -26.38
CA LYS A 812 2.80 -10.30 -26.84
C LYS A 812 2.72 -10.73 -28.30
N LEU A 813 3.57 -10.17 -29.17
CA LEU A 813 3.65 -10.57 -30.59
C LEU A 813 4.08 -12.04 -30.76
N TRP A 814 4.97 -12.52 -29.90
CA TRP A 814 5.46 -13.90 -29.91
C TRP A 814 4.36 -14.91 -29.52
N SER A 815 3.46 -14.54 -28.62
CA SER A 815 2.40 -15.42 -28.08
C SER A 815 1.03 -15.28 -28.77
N THR A 816 0.95 -14.50 -29.84
CA THR A 816 -0.27 -14.35 -30.65
C THR A 816 -0.22 -15.32 -31.84
N PRO A 817 -1.31 -16.05 -32.16
CA PRO A 817 -1.36 -16.88 -33.37
C PRO A 817 -1.04 -16.06 -34.62
N PRO A 818 -0.41 -16.63 -35.66
CA PRO A 818 -0.38 -15.98 -36.96
C PRO A 818 -1.82 -15.81 -37.46
N ASP A 819 -2.17 -14.60 -37.92
CA ASP A 819 -3.42 -14.35 -38.65
C ASP A 819 -3.42 -15.11 -39.99
#